data_AF-A0A2Z6RZN7-F1
#
_entry.id   AF-A0A2Z6RZN7-F1
#
_cell.length_a   1.000
_cell.length_b   1.000
_cell.length_c   1.000
_cell.angle_alpha   90.00
_cell.angle_beta   90.00
_cell.angle_gamma   90.00
#
_symmetry.space_group_name_H-M   'P 1'
#
loop_
_entity.id
_entity.type
_entity.pdbx_description
1 polymer ?
#
loop_
_entity_poly.entity_id
_entity_poly.type
_entity_poly.pdbx_seq_one_letter_code
_entity_poly.pdbx_strand_id
1 'polypeptide(L)'
;MFPFNEQNAKKQAFVDNARAEREQREQQRIKQKQEQKLSQAAIVIQKTFRKHLKKKQNFEKLRNLWDIDSGFLIDNDNSNENLSNSFEILLLAKLLFAFFNPKHDSARFSHLCRLILSTTTQNSSNKGDQPSKVVVPFHFLLFNENHGKFTFNLMKKILWQCVERIIGYTNNNNINALYLTGTEIRLLIYFLDPKFYMIKGNLPNSNSISTLLSQNLAAFHNFLLQKGFYMSIGSGMFLRVDSILNLKSRSMKVKQLSKDDEKKLNSTNLWISACLRCCLFLLDSNSGESNLQTFTEKRYSEKNKLIMFIIHILTIPCLLSSLDDNCLDMLKKCNIPLKIIEIMHNDDSLLQILNGLTGNNAIFLMGNIVELMLRSDLISLSINETQSSSKFYNFIEIIISLLQYCQNFVSSKQQNMHYQYHPIFKWYSGKNDSKISNSYFNLVITQLECLWERSFILKAFNHVLSFIAKDQSGLLKSRRKSSFNDKKVSLVSSKVTIYAIETQIVCSLYLLILKLLDGQNQNITMNITYFPNLIPCLWKFLTCLGPKGNMEIFLSDSVIKDPEKEPLMSILELFCKCCNIWLMTIDDEELYDKQIPFSIENDIIPMSVFFNKFCFALLSHSSPEGCPPTIFESARKVLFQLHLKDSRRSFSKEENVWLLIKDPKKSLPKSLKDLFKNKKSSSSSNTKDQLGMSFLERIRENDPISIKILNLLPHTIPFGTRLDIFRDYLDKSIPNYSEATGITIKVRRAHVLDDGYKQLGGLIDAKIKGRIRVKFINETGALEDGVDQGGPFKEFITQLIAEAFDPSYGLFAVTKNSLLYPNHQATSTKIALYSFLGKMIARAIQEGILVDVQFARFFLSKMTGRAVFLEDLIGLDDELLKNIMIVKKYEGNVEDLGLYFTIDEEVNGKVISKDIMGGSRVTDDNKIQYSYCLADYKLNQQAKEQTRAFINGFQSMIPENWLRMFSPPELQRVLSGEDIDWEVSDLRKYTVYHGGYFDQHISIRHFWSVLEEMNLKDKSALLKFVTSCSKPPLGGFKYLQPPFTIHMISDESDSNQSRSRLAVRSLLSSIGHSKSALKGRLPTSSTCFNLLKLPSYSQKPVMKEKLKYAINSNAGFELA
;
A
#
# COMPACT_ATOMS: atom_id res chain seq x y z
N MET A 1 18.42 -43.21 -95.66
CA MET A 1 18.09 -41.78 -95.49
C MET A 1 16.58 -41.65 -95.65
N PHE A 2 15.82 -41.91 -94.59
CA PHE A 2 14.35 -42.07 -94.68
C PHE A 2 13.62 -40.86 -94.06
N PRO A 3 12.68 -40.22 -94.79
CA PRO A 3 12.02 -38.98 -94.39
C PRO A 3 10.79 -39.29 -93.53
N PHE A 4 10.99 -39.62 -92.25
CA PHE A 4 9.90 -39.83 -91.28
C PHE A 4 9.62 -38.61 -90.37
N ASN A 5 10.37 -37.51 -90.55
CA ASN A 5 10.28 -36.35 -89.64
C ASN A 5 9.22 -35.30 -90.02
N GLU A 6 8.85 -35.16 -91.29
CA GLU A 6 7.88 -34.13 -91.70
C GLU A 6 6.43 -34.48 -91.35
N GLN A 7 6.03 -35.74 -91.45
CA GLN A 7 4.66 -36.14 -91.15
C GLN A 7 4.34 -36.02 -89.65
N ASN A 8 5.29 -36.37 -88.78
CA ASN A 8 5.11 -36.19 -87.33
C ASN A 8 5.09 -34.71 -86.94
N ALA A 9 5.93 -33.86 -87.54
CA ALA A 9 5.90 -32.42 -87.31
C ALA A 9 4.56 -31.78 -87.74
N LYS A 10 4.01 -32.18 -88.89
CA LYS A 10 2.69 -31.70 -89.35
C LYS A 10 1.54 -32.19 -88.47
N LYS A 11 1.60 -33.43 -87.98
CA LYS A 11 0.59 -33.98 -87.06
C LYS A 11 0.64 -33.27 -85.70
N GLN A 12 1.83 -33.04 -85.16
CA GLN A 12 2.04 -32.32 -83.91
C GLN A 12 1.56 -30.86 -84.04
N ALA A 13 1.95 -30.17 -85.11
CA ALA A 13 1.49 -28.80 -85.39
C ALA A 13 -0.04 -28.72 -85.57
N PHE A 14 -0.67 -29.72 -86.18
CA PHE A 14 -2.12 -29.79 -86.29
C PHE A 14 -2.80 -30.01 -84.93
N VAL A 15 -2.26 -30.89 -84.08
CA VAL A 15 -2.78 -31.13 -82.73
C VAL A 15 -2.59 -29.91 -81.85
N ASP A 16 -1.45 -29.23 -81.94
CA ASP A 16 -1.15 -28.03 -81.18
C ASP A 16 -2.02 -26.84 -81.65
N ASN A 17 -2.23 -26.68 -82.96
CA ASN A 17 -3.19 -25.70 -83.49
C ASN A 17 -4.63 -26.02 -83.05
N ALA A 18 -5.04 -27.28 -83.09
CA ALA A 18 -6.37 -27.68 -82.63
C ALA A 18 -6.54 -27.48 -81.11
N ARG A 19 -5.47 -27.65 -80.32
CA ARG A 19 -5.46 -27.36 -78.88
C ARG A 19 -5.52 -25.86 -78.62
N ALA A 20 -4.71 -25.06 -79.31
CA ALA A 20 -4.74 -23.60 -79.22
C ALA A 20 -6.10 -23.02 -79.63
N GLU A 21 -6.73 -23.57 -80.67
CA GLU A 21 -8.07 -23.14 -81.11
C GLU A 21 -9.17 -23.57 -80.12
N ARG A 22 -9.02 -24.74 -79.47
CA ARG A 22 -9.92 -25.15 -78.37
C ARG A 22 -9.78 -24.24 -77.16
N GLU A 23 -8.54 -23.91 -76.77
CA GLU A 23 -8.27 -22.98 -75.67
C GLU A 23 -8.81 -21.58 -75.97
N GLN A 24 -8.64 -21.07 -77.20
CA GLN A 24 -9.24 -19.80 -77.61
C GLN A 24 -10.77 -19.84 -77.56
N ARG A 25 -11.40 -20.93 -78.02
CA ARG A 25 -12.85 -21.13 -77.93
C ARG A 25 -13.33 -21.22 -76.49
N GLU A 26 -12.56 -21.85 -75.61
CA GLU A 26 -12.88 -21.95 -74.19
C GLU A 26 -12.72 -20.60 -73.47
N GLN A 27 -11.65 -19.86 -73.76
CA GLN A 27 -11.46 -18.48 -73.30
C GLN A 27 -12.57 -17.56 -73.79
N GLN A 28 -13.01 -17.66 -75.04
CA GLN A 28 -14.17 -16.92 -75.56
C GLN A 28 -15.46 -17.30 -74.82
N ARG A 29 -15.69 -18.58 -74.53
CA ARG A 29 -16.87 -19.03 -73.75
C ARG A 29 -16.84 -18.50 -72.32
N ILE A 30 -15.67 -18.49 -71.68
CA ILE A 30 -15.49 -17.94 -70.32
C ILE A 30 -15.73 -16.43 -70.34
N LYS A 31 -15.19 -15.71 -71.33
CA LYS A 31 -15.39 -14.27 -71.50
C LYS A 31 -16.87 -13.94 -71.75
N GLN A 32 -17.55 -14.67 -72.61
CA GLN A 32 -19.00 -14.52 -72.83
C GLN A 32 -19.81 -14.82 -71.57
N LYS A 33 -19.46 -15.87 -70.80
CA LYS A 33 -20.10 -16.15 -69.50
C LYS A 33 -19.86 -15.03 -68.49
N GLN A 34 -18.67 -14.44 -68.45
CA GLN A 34 -18.38 -13.29 -67.60
C GLN A 34 -19.17 -12.04 -68.02
N GLU A 35 -19.25 -11.74 -69.32
CA GLU A 35 -20.05 -10.63 -69.85
C GLU A 35 -21.56 -10.82 -69.56
N GLN A 36 -22.07 -12.06 -69.67
CA GLN A 36 -23.45 -12.39 -69.28
C GLN A 36 -23.69 -12.22 -67.77
N LYS A 37 -22.73 -12.59 -66.92
CA LYS A 37 -22.83 -12.35 -65.47
C LYS A 37 -22.81 -10.86 -65.14
N LEU A 38 -21.95 -10.08 -65.82
CA LEU A 38 -21.88 -8.63 -65.65
C LEU A 38 -23.17 -7.95 -66.11
N SER A 39 -23.75 -8.38 -67.22
CA SER A 39 -25.02 -7.83 -67.71
C SER A 39 -26.19 -8.17 -66.77
N GLN A 40 -26.25 -9.40 -66.25
CA GLN A 40 -27.25 -9.80 -65.25
C GLN A 40 -27.09 -8.99 -63.95
N ALA A 41 -25.86 -8.80 -63.46
CA ALA A 41 -25.60 -7.97 -62.29
C ALA A 41 -26.02 -6.51 -62.53
N ALA A 42 -25.72 -5.94 -63.69
CA ALA A 42 -26.14 -4.58 -64.07
C ALA A 42 -27.67 -4.44 -64.11
N ILE A 43 -28.39 -5.43 -64.66
CA ILE A 43 -29.87 -5.44 -64.67
C ILE A 43 -30.42 -5.45 -63.24
N VAL A 44 -29.85 -6.27 -62.35
CA VAL A 44 -30.26 -6.32 -60.94
C VAL A 44 -30.00 -4.98 -60.25
N ILE A 45 -28.82 -4.38 -60.44
CA ILE A 45 -28.47 -3.07 -59.88
C ILE A 45 -29.46 -2.00 -60.37
N GLN A 46 -29.71 -1.92 -61.69
CA GLN A 46 -30.63 -0.96 -62.28
C GLN A 46 -32.07 -1.14 -61.79
N LYS A 47 -32.56 -2.38 -61.70
CA LYS A 47 -33.90 -2.70 -61.17
C LYS A 47 -34.03 -2.27 -59.71
N THR A 48 -32.99 -2.53 -58.91
CA THR A 48 -32.97 -2.17 -57.48
C THR A 48 -32.89 -0.66 -57.28
N PHE A 49 -32.09 0.03 -58.09
CA PHE A 49 -31.98 1.50 -58.08
C PHE A 49 -33.29 2.17 -58.50
N ARG A 50 -33.93 1.72 -59.59
CA ARG A 50 -35.26 2.23 -60.02
C ARG A 50 -36.32 2.01 -58.94
N LYS A 51 -36.32 0.84 -58.28
CA LYS A 51 -37.23 0.55 -57.16
C LYS A 51 -36.97 1.47 -55.96
N HIS A 52 -35.70 1.75 -55.65
CA HIS A 52 -35.31 2.70 -54.60
C HIS A 52 -35.78 4.12 -54.93
N LEU A 53 -35.57 4.58 -56.17
CA LEU A 53 -35.94 5.92 -56.63
C LEU A 53 -37.47 6.14 -56.61
N LYS A 54 -38.25 5.15 -57.06
CA LYS A 54 -39.72 5.16 -56.97
C LYS A 54 -40.20 5.16 -55.52
N LYS A 55 -39.55 4.39 -54.64
CA LYS A 55 -39.86 4.37 -53.20
C LYS A 55 -39.54 5.72 -52.53
N LYS A 56 -38.41 6.34 -52.90
CA LYS A 56 -38.01 7.68 -52.44
C LYS A 56 -39.05 8.73 -52.82
N GLN A 57 -39.46 8.77 -54.10
CA GLN A 57 -40.50 9.68 -54.59
C GLN A 57 -41.84 9.48 -53.88
N ASN A 58 -42.25 8.23 -53.66
CA ASN A 58 -43.49 7.94 -52.92
C ASN A 58 -43.42 8.42 -51.46
N PHE A 59 -42.29 8.25 -50.79
CA PHE A 59 -42.12 8.75 -49.43
C PHE A 59 -42.03 10.28 -49.35
N GLU A 60 -41.44 10.94 -50.36
CA GLU A 60 -41.47 12.41 -50.46
C GLU A 60 -42.91 12.93 -50.66
N LYS A 61 -43.72 12.26 -51.50
CA LYS A 61 -45.14 12.59 -51.63
C LYS A 61 -45.90 12.45 -50.31
N LEU A 62 -45.67 11.35 -49.58
CA LEU A 62 -46.30 11.12 -48.29
C LEU A 62 -45.84 12.13 -47.21
N ARG A 63 -44.57 12.57 -47.25
CA ARG A 63 -44.07 13.66 -46.39
C ARG A 63 -44.81 14.96 -46.66
N ASN A 64 -44.96 15.34 -47.93
CA ASN A 64 -45.66 16.57 -48.29
C ASN A 64 -47.13 16.54 -47.86
N LEU A 65 -47.81 15.40 -48.04
CA LEU A 65 -49.18 15.21 -47.54
C LEU A 65 -49.25 15.38 -46.03
N TRP A 66 -48.33 14.74 -45.30
CA TRP A 66 -48.28 14.86 -43.84
C TRP A 66 -48.00 16.30 -43.37
N ASP A 67 -47.09 17.02 -44.05
CA ASP A 67 -46.76 18.40 -43.72
C ASP A 67 -47.98 19.33 -43.89
N ILE A 68 -48.77 19.12 -44.95
CA ILE A 68 -50.03 19.84 -45.20
C ILE A 68 -51.06 19.51 -44.12
N ASP A 69 -51.31 18.22 -43.87
CA ASP A 69 -52.37 17.77 -42.95
C ASP A 69 -52.06 18.10 -41.48
N SER A 70 -50.78 18.19 -41.11
CA SER A 70 -50.33 18.51 -39.75
C SER A 70 -50.01 20.00 -39.51
N GLY A 71 -50.04 20.82 -40.56
CA GLY A 71 -49.62 22.22 -40.52
C GLY A 71 -48.14 22.43 -40.20
N PHE A 72 -47.28 21.44 -40.50
CA PHE A 72 -45.85 21.48 -40.18
C PHE A 72 -45.07 22.37 -41.16
N LEU A 73 -44.31 23.34 -40.64
CA LEU A 73 -43.41 24.20 -41.40
C LEU A 73 -41.97 24.05 -40.90
N ILE A 74 -41.02 23.87 -41.82
CA ILE A 74 -39.61 23.56 -41.51
C ILE A 74 -38.91 24.72 -40.75
N ASP A 75 -39.33 25.97 -40.96
CA ASP A 75 -38.65 27.18 -40.46
C ASP A 75 -39.41 27.94 -39.36
N ASN A 76 -40.49 27.39 -38.79
CA ASN A 76 -41.33 28.12 -37.84
C ASN A 76 -41.68 27.25 -36.62
N ASP A 77 -40.94 27.41 -35.52
CA ASP A 77 -41.17 26.67 -34.26
C ASP A 77 -42.48 27.06 -33.54
N ASN A 78 -43.17 28.12 -34.01
CA ASN A 78 -44.43 28.66 -33.45
C ASN A 78 -45.62 28.51 -34.42
N SER A 79 -45.80 27.36 -35.08
CA SER A 79 -46.99 27.10 -35.91
C SER A 79 -48.24 26.85 -35.04
N ASN A 80 -49.30 27.63 -35.29
CA ASN A 80 -50.61 27.61 -34.62
C ASN A 80 -51.12 26.21 -34.21
N GLU A 81 -51.31 26.00 -32.89
CA GLU A 81 -51.79 24.77 -32.24
C GLU A 81 -53.31 24.52 -32.41
N ASN A 82 -53.88 24.81 -33.60
CA ASN A 82 -55.33 24.80 -33.83
C ASN A 82 -55.83 23.60 -34.65
N LEU A 83 -55.37 22.38 -34.36
CA LEU A 83 -56.09 21.14 -34.75
C LEU A 83 -56.56 20.39 -33.52
N SER A 84 -57.89 20.20 -33.42
CA SER A 84 -58.60 19.80 -32.20
C SER A 84 -59.42 18.51 -32.41
N ASN A 85 -58.77 17.37 -32.65
CA ASN A 85 -59.38 16.06 -32.40
C ASN A 85 -58.33 14.95 -32.22
N SER A 86 -58.41 14.19 -31.12
CA SER A 86 -57.48 13.07 -30.83
C SER A 86 -57.47 12.00 -31.92
N PHE A 87 -58.59 11.80 -32.63
CA PHE A 87 -58.68 10.86 -33.77
C PHE A 87 -57.86 11.30 -35.00
N GLU A 88 -57.81 12.60 -35.29
CA GLU A 88 -57.01 13.13 -36.40
C GLU A 88 -55.52 12.95 -36.10
N ILE A 89 -55.11 13.19 -34.85
CA ILE A 89 -53.73 12.96 -34.38
C ILE A 89 -53.36 11.47 -34.50
N LEU A 90 -54.30 10.55 -34.24
CA LEU A 90 -54.09 9.11 -34.42
C LEU A 90 -53.82 8.74 -35.90
N LEU A 91 -54.54 9.36 -36.84
CA LEU A 91 -54.34 9.17 -38.28
C LEU A 91 -53.03 9.77 -38.75
N LEU A 92 -52.68 10.98 -38.29
CA LEU A 92 -51.40 11.63 -38.56
C LEU A 92 -50.22 10.81 -38.05
N ALA A 93 -50.33 10.24 -36.84
CA ALA A 93 -49.32 9.35 -36.29
C ALA A 93 -49.17 8.09 -37.15
N LYS A 94 -50.28 7.47 -37.59
CA LYS A 94 -50.25 6.30 -38.49
C LYS A 94 -49.56 6.63 -39.81
N LEU A 95 -49.90 7.77 -40.41
CA LEU A 95 -49.34 8.21 -41.69
C LEU A 95 -47.84 8.48 -41.56
N LEU A 96 -47.40 9.17 -40.51
CA LEU A 96 -45.99 9.44 -40.25
C LEU A 96 -45.18 8.13 -40.20
N PHE A 97 -45.62 7.16 -39.39
CA PHE A 97 -44.92 5.88 -39.26
C PHE A 97 -44.94 4.99 -40.52
N ALA A 98 -45.72 5.33 -41.55
CA ALA A 98 -45.69 4.63 -42.84
C ALA A 98 -44.44 4.97 -43.68
N PHE A 99 -43.88 6.17 -43.50
CA PHE A 99 -42.69 6.65 -44.24
C PHE A 99 -41.54 7.13 -43.33
N PHE A 100 -41.74 7.10 -42.00
CA PHE A 100 -40.83 7.64 -41.00
C PHE A 100 -39.40 7.12 -41.17
N ASN A 101 -38.48 8.05 -41.39
CA ASN A 101 -37.05 7.81 -41.33
C ASN A 101 -36.46 8.71 -40.24
N PRO A 102 -35.88 8.14 -39.17
CA PRO A 102 -35.39 8.95 -38.06
C PRO A 102 -34.34 10.01 -38.42
N LYS A 103 -33.58 9.81 -39.51
CA LYS A 103 -32.58 10.78 -39.97
C LYS A 103 -33.18 12.00 -40.66
N HIS A 104 -34.35 11.86 -41.28
CA HIS A 104 -34.97 12.91 -42.11
C HIS A 104 -36.26 13.48 -41.52
N ASP A 105 -36.96 12.72 -40.67
CA ASP A 105 -38.31 13.04 -40.19
C ASP A 105 -38.32 13.39 -38.70
N SER A 106 -37.17 13.84 -38.17
CA SER A 106 -37.03 14.18 -36.75
C SER A 106 -37.88 15.40 -36.35
N ALA A 107 -37.85 16.47 -37.13
CA ALA A 107 -38.67 17.65 -36.83
C ALA A 107 -40.18 17.33 -36.87
N ARG A 108 -40.62 16.55 -37.88
CA ARG A 108 -42.00 16.06 -38.01
C ARG A 108 -42.46 15.26 -36.78
N PHE A 109 -41.63 14.33 -36.30
CA PHE A 109 -41.99 13.57 -35.10
C PHE A 109 -42.02 14.43 -33.83
N SER A 110 -41.15 15.44 -33.71
CA SER A 110 -41.22 16.37 -32.56
C SER A 110 -42.53 17.17 -32.58
N HIS A 111 -42.95 17.61 -33.78
CA HIS A 111 -44.26 18.24 -33.99
C HIS A 111 -45.42 17.32 -33.62
N LEU A 112 -45.37 16.04 -34.01
CA LEU A 112 -46.35 15.05 -33.58
C LEU A 112 -46.42 14.93 -32.04
N CYS A 113 -45.28 14.94 -31.34
CA CYS A 113 -45.25 14.92 -29.87
C CYS A 113 -45.90 16.17 -29.26
N ARG A 114 -45.69 17.36 -29.86
CA ARG A 114 -46.36 18.61 -29.43
C ARG A 114 -47.87 18.52 -29.61
N LEU A 115 -48.34 18.03 -30.76
CA LEU A 115 -49.76 17.81 -31.04
C LEU A 115 -50.41 16.82 -30.05
N ILE A 116 -49.70 15.77 -29.64
CA ILE A 116 -50.22 14.84 -28.62
C ILE A 116 -50.32 15.55 -27.27
N LEU A 117 -49.31 16.34 -26.86
CA LEU A 117 -49.31 17.09 -25.60
C LEU A 117 -50.33 18.25 -25.56
N SER A 118 -50.67 18.86 -26.69
CA SER A 118 -51.71 19.91 -26.71
C SER A 118 -53.09 19.35 -26.36
N THR A 119 -53.35 18.07 -26.61
CA THR A 119 -54.58 17.40 -26.17
C THR A 119 -54.68 17.19 -24.65
N THR A 120 -53.59 17.42 -23.91
CA THR A 120 -53.49 17.10 -22.48
C THR A 120 -53.40 18.33 -21.57
N THR A 121 -53.20 19.52 -22.13
CA THR A 121 -52.99 20.78 -21.39
C THR A 121 -54.28 21.62 -21.28
N GLN A 122 -55.18 21.21 -20.40
CA GLN A 122 -56.13 22.16 -19.79
C GLN A 122 -56.18 21.92 -18.29
N ASN A 123 -55.45 22.75 -17.55
CA ASN A 123 -55.78 23.25 -16.21
C ASN A 123 -54.61 24.08 -15.66
N SER A 124 -54.50 25.34 -16.06
CA SER A 124 -54.11 26.44 -15.15
C SER A 124 -54.11 27.80 -15.86
N SER A 125 -55.00 28.68 -15.38
CA SER A 125 -54.98 30.15 -15.39
C SER A 125 -54.93 30.91 -16.72
N ASN A 126 -56.09 31.37 -17.18
CA ASN A 126 -56.46 32.78 -16.98
C ASN A 126 -57.99 32.95 -16.91
N LYS A 127 -58.43 33.79 -15.98
CA LYS A 127 -59.82 34.12 -15.65
C LYS A 127 -60.53 34.73 -16.87
N GLY A 128 -61.76 34.29 -17.18
CA GLY A 128 -62.68 35.12 -17.95
C GLY A 128 -63.68 34.39 -18.84
N ASP A 129 -63.25 33.40 -19.63
CA ASP A 129 -64.08 32.92 -20.75
C ASP A 129 -64.51 31.44 -20.62
N GLN A 130 -65.73 31.17 -21.07
CA GLN A 130 -66.37 29.86 -21.05
C GLN A 130 -65.55 28.78 -21.80
N PRO A 131 -65.52 27.53 -21.33
CA PRO A 131 -64.81 26.45 -22.00
C PRO A 131 -65.63 25.95 -23.21
N SER A 132 -65.30 26.39 -24.42
CA SER A 132 -66.09 26.07 -25.62
C SER A 132 -65.70 24.78 -26.36
N LYS A 133 -64.74 23.97 -25.87
CA LYS A 133 -64.46 22.64 -26.42
C LYS A 133 -64.04 21.63 -25.34
N VAL A 134 -64.79 20.54 -25.21
CA VAL A 134 -64.37 19.34 -24.48
C VAL A 134 -63.24 18.68 -25.27
N VAL A 135 -62.00 18.86 -24.84
CA VAL A 135 -60.84 18.17 -25.43
C VAL A 135 -60.72 16.81 -24.77
N VAL A 136 -60.87 15.73 -25.54
CA VAL A 136 -60.65 14.35 -25.08
C VAL A 136 -59.14 14.07 -25.11
N PRO A 137 -58.46 13.88 -23.98
CA PRO A 137 -57.01 13.64 -23.99
C PRO A 137 -56.65 12.38 -24.77
N PHE A 138 -55.51 12.39 -25.47
CA PHE A 138 -55.13 11.31 -26.38
C PHE A 138 -55.14 9.91 -25.75
N HIS A 139 -54.83 9.79 -24.45
CA HIS A 139 -54.85 8.50 -23.73
C HIS A 139 -56.26 7.91 -23.57
N PHE A 140 -57.33 8.71 -23.69
CA PHE A 140 -58.71 8.20 -23.67
C PHE A 140 -59.07 7.38 -24.92
N LEU A 141 -58.33 7.53 -26.03
CA LEU A 141 -58.49 6.68 -27.21
C LEU A 141 -58.15 5.20 -26.96
N LEU A 142 -57.47 4.89 -25.84
CA LEU A 142 -57.22 3.52 -25.40
C LEU A 142 -58.53 2.80 -24.98
N PHE A 143 -59.59 3.53 -24.65
CA PHE A 143 -60.89 2.97 -24.22
C PHE A 143 -61.86 2.72 -25.37
N ASN A 144 -61.57 3.20 -26.59
CA ASN A 144 -62.46 3.01 -27.72
C ASN A 144 -62.38 1.56 -28.22
N GLU A 145 -63.51 0.83 -28.23
CA GLU A 145 -63.58 -0.59 -28.64
C GLU A 145 -62.99 -0.83 -30.05
N ASN A 146 -63.13 0.13 -30.96
CA ASN A 146 -62.69 0.00 -32.35
C ASN A 146 -61.22 0.37 -32.55
N HIS A 147 -60.67 1.26 -31.72
CA HIS A 147 -59.35 1.87 -31.95
C HIS A 147 -58.33 1.60 -30.84
N GLY A 148 -58.74 1.12 -29.66
CA GLY A 148 -57.88 0.98 -28.48
C GLY A 148 -56.64 0.12 -28.71
N LYS A 149 -56.79 -1.06 -29.33
CA LYS A 149 -55.65 -1.96 -29.65
C LYS A 149 -54.68 -1.34 -30.65
N PHE A 150 -55.19 -0.59 -31.62
CA PHE A 150 -54.37 0.10 -32.61
C PHE A 150 -53.60 1.27 -31.97
N THR A 151 -54.30 2.12 -31.22
CA THR A 151 -53.74 3.24 -30.44
C THR A 151 -52.66 2.75 -29.49
N PHE A 152 -52.88 1.64 -28.79
CA PHE A 152 -51.92 1.04 -27.88
C PHE A 152 -50.62 0.61 -28.58
N ASN A 153 -50.72 -0.07 -29.72
CA ASN A 153 -49.55 -0.48 -30.51
C ASN A 153 -48.79 0.71 -31.12
N LEU A 154 -49.52 1.75 -31.53
CA LEU A 154 -48.91 2.98 -32.04
C LEU A 154 -48.19 3.74 -30.92
N MET A 155 -48.79 3.81 -29.73
CA MET A 155 -48.19 4.43 -28.55
C MET A 155 -46.89 3.73 -28.15
N LYS A 156 -46.84 2.39 -28.19
CA LYS A 156 -45.58 1.64 -28.01
C LYS A 156 -44.48 2.10 -28.97
N LYS A 157 -44.81 2.31 -30.26
CA LYS A 157 -43.84 2.82 -31.25
C LYS A 157 -43.43 4.27 -30.97
N ILE A 158 -44.37 5.14 -30.60
CA ILE A 158 -44.11 6.53 -30.24
C ILE A 158 -43.18 6.63 -29.04
N LEU A 159 -43.49 5.92 -27.95
CA LEU A 159 -42.70 5.95 -26.71
C LEU A 159 -41.28 5.43 -26.94
N TRP A 160 -41.12 4.32 -27.67
CA TRP A 160 -39.77 3.81 -28.00
C TRP A 160 -38.99 4.79 -28.88
N GLN A 161 -39.65 5.42 -29.86
CA GLN A 161 -39.02 6.43 -30.70
C GLN A 161 -38.61 7.68 -29.90
N CYS A 162 -39.35 8.04 -28.84
CA CYS A 162 -38.92 9.09 -27.91
C CYS A 162 -37.61 8.70 -27.21
N VAL A 163 -37.50 7.46 -26.73
CA VAL A 163 -36.29 6.94 -26.06
C VAL A 163 -35.07 6.97 -26.98
N GLU A 164 -35.19 6.46 -28.21
CA GLU A 164 -34.09 6.47 -29.19
C GLU A 164 -33.61 7.89 -29.51
N ARG A 165 -34.53 8.85 -29.56
CA ARG A 165 -34.20 10.26 -29.85
C ARG A 165 -33.55 10.98 -28.68
N ILE A 166 -33.97 10.67 -27.46
CA ILE A 166 -33.40 11.24 -26.24
C ILE A 166 -31.91 10.90 -26.15
N ILE A 167 -31.50 9.71 -26.57
CA ILE A 167 -30.11 9.24 -26.56
C ILE A 167 -29.31 9.80 -27.76
N GLY A 168 -29.96 9.98 -28.91
CA GLY A 168 -29.38 10.53 -30.14
C GLY A 168 -28.81 9.46 -31.10
N TYR A 169 -28.77 9.76 -32.40
CA TYR A 169 -28.11 8.91 -33.40
C TYR A 169 -26.59 9.16 -33.38
N THR A 170 -25.82 8.14 -33.02
CA THR A 170 -24.35 8.16 -33.01
C THR A 170 -23.78 8.29 -34.44
N ASN A 171 -23.80 9.49 -35.01
CA ASN A 171 -22.94 9.83 -36.14
C ASN A 171 -21.57 10.26 -35.59
N ASN A 172 -20.54 9.47 -35.87
CA ASN A 172 -19.19 9.53 -35.30
C ASN A 172 -18.44 10.88 -35.38
N ASN A 173 -18.95 11.93 -36.03
CA ASN A 173 -18.19 13.16 -36.27
C ASN A 173 -18.84 14.48 -35.82
N ASN A 174 -20.05 14.50 -35.25
CA ASN A 174 -20.70 15.77 -34.84
C ASN A 174 -21.07 15.79 -33.36
N ILE A 175 -20.11 16.19 -32.51
CA ILE A 175 -20.30 16.46 -31.07
C ILE A 175 -21.25 17.66 -30.84
N ASN A 176 -21.51 18.47 -31.88
CA ASN A 176 -22.32 19.68 -31.80
C ASN A 176 -23.85 19.49 -31.96
N ALA A 177 -24.36 18.27 -32.18
CA ALA A 177 -25.80 18.04 -32.36
C ALA A 177 -26.37 17.16 -31.25
N LEU A 178 -26.04 17.50 -30.01
CA LEU A 178 -26.55 16.87 -28.82
C LEU A 178 -27.98 17.40 -28.56
N TYR A 179 -28.90 16.95 -29.41
CA TYR A 179 -30.32 17.32 -29.56
C TYR A 179 -31.07 17.30 -28.20
N LEU A 180 -31.41 18.48 -27.67
CA LEU A 180 -32.15 18.68 -26.41
C LEU A 180 -33.60 19.02 -26.76
N THR A 181 -34.43 18.04 -27.08
CA THR A 181 -35.86 18.32 -27.22
C THR A 181 -36.61 17.93 -25.94
N GLY A 182 -37.02 18.95 -25.18
CA GLY A 182 -37.81 18.78 -23.97
C GLY A 182 -39.19 18.15 -24.23
N THR A 183 -39.70 18.21 -25.47
CA THR A 183 -41.03 17.71 -25.85
C THR A 183 -41.15 16.19 -25.73
N GLU A 184 -40.19 15.42 -26.26
CA GLU A 184 -40.21 13.96 -26.25
C GLU A 184 -40.04 13.42 -24.82
N ILE A 185 -39.20 14.08 -24.00
CA ILE A 185 -39.06 13.75 -22.57
C ILE A 185 -40.34 14.08 -21.82
N ARG A 186 -40.95 15.25 -22.09
CA ARG A 186 -42.24 15.64 -21.49
C ARG A 186 -43.34 14.65 -21.84
N LEU A 187 -43.38 14.17 -23.09
CA LEU A 187 -44.31 13.12 -23.53
C LEU A 187 -44.05 11.81 -22.78
N LEU A 188 -42.80 11.37 -22.65
CA LEU A 188 -42.46 10.18 -21.85
C LEU A 188 -42.89 10.34 -20.40
N ILE A 189 -42.57 11.45 -19.74
CA ILE A 189 -42.99 11.72 -18.36
C ILE A 189 -44.51 11.64 -18.24
N TYR A 190 -45.25 12.26 -19.16
CA TYR A 190 -46.71 12.24 -19.14
C TYR A 190 -47.31 10.83 -19.22
N PHE A 191 -46.79 9.98 -20.11
CA PHE A 191 -47.30 8.61 -20.29
C PHE A 191 -46.73 7.60 -19.27
N LEU A 192 -45.70 7.97 -18.51
CA LEU A 192 -45.09 7.11 -17.48
C LEU A 192 -45.55 7.44 -16.06
N ASP A 193 -45.94 8.69 -15.80
CA ASP A 193 -46.35 9.14 -14.47
C ASP A 193 -47.76 8.61 -14.12
N PRO A 194 -47.89 7.80 -13.06
CA PRO A 194 -49.19 7.27 -12.61
C PRO A 194 -50.24 8.35 -12.33
N LYS A 195 -49.83 9.58 -11.98
CA LYS A 195 -50.75 10.68 -11.65
C LYS A 195 -51.70 11.03 -12.80
N PHE A 196 -51.29 10.86 -14.05
CA PHE A 196 -52.13 11.15 -15.22
C PHE A 196 -53.15 10.03 -15.52
N TYR A 197 -53.07 8.91 -14.80
CA TYR A 197 -53.95 7.75 -14.95
C TYR A 197 -54.94 7.60 -13.78
N MET A 198 -55.00 8.57 -12.87
CA MET A 198 -55.94 8.62 -11.74
C MET A 198 -57.16 9.46 -12.07
N ILE A 199 -58.36 8.87 -11.98
CA ILE A 199 -59.63 9.59 -12.18
C ILE A 199 -60.00 10.30 -10.87
N LYS A 200 -60.09 11.63 -10.88
CA LYS A 200 -60.62 12.41 -9.76
C LYS A 200 -62.13 12.67 -9.99
N GLY A 201 -63.00 11.99 -9.24
CA GLY A 201 -64.45 12.27 -9.20
C GLY A 201 -65.33 11.02 -9.00
N ASN A 202 -66.53 11.22 -8.43
CA ASN A 202 -67.55 10.17 -8.25
C ASN A 202 -68.27 9.87 -9.58
N LEU A 203 -67.59 9.19 -10.52
CA LEU A 203 -68.25 8.63 -11.71
C LEU A 203 -68.74 7.18 -11.43
N PRO A 204 -69.94 6.79 -11.92
CA PRO A 204 -70.33 5.39 -11.98
C PRO A 204 -69.33 4.63 -12.87
N ASN A 205 -68.86 3.45 -12.43
CA ASN A 205 -67.77 2.66 -13.04
C ASN A 205 -66.33 3.22 -12.91
N SER A 206 -66.09 4.19 -12.02
CA SER A 206 -64.73 4.71 -11.74
C SER A 206 -63.69 3.63 -11.42
N ASN A 207 -64.07 2.57 -10.68
CA ASN A 207 -63.16 1.46 -10.34
C ASN A 207 -62.73 0.59 -11.53
N SER A 208 -63.61 0.33 -12.51
CA SER A 208 -63.27 -0.50 -13.68
C SER A 208 -62.40 0.27 -14.69
N ILE A 209 -62.63 1.58 -14.83
CA ILE A 209 -61.82 2.43 -15.69
C ILE A 209 -60.43 2.66 -15.04
N SER A 210 -60.37 2.87 -13.73
CA SER A 210 -59.10 3.01 -12.99
C SER A 210 -58.23 1.75 -13.05
N THR A 211 -58.83 0.55 -12.99
CA THR A 211 -58.09 -0.71 -13.13
C THR A 211 -57.59 -0.93 -14.56
N LEU A 212 -58.36 -0.53 -15.58
CA LEU A 212 -57.91 -0.59 -16.98
C LEU A 212 -56.80 0.43 -17.29
N LEU A 213 -56.87 1.63 -16.70
CA LEU A 213 -55.84 2.67 -16.76
C LEU A 213 -54.50 2.16 -16.19
N SER A 214 -54.52 1.55 -15.01
CA SER A 214 -53.32 1.01 -14.37
C SER A 214 -52.76 -0.20 -15.14
N GLN A 215 -53.61 -1.05 -15.74
CA GLN A 215 -53.19 -2.15 -16.61
C GLN A 215 -52.46 -1.65 -17.87
N ASN A 216 -53.00 -0.62 -18.54
CA ASN A 216 -52.36 -0.03 -19.72
C ASN A 216 -51.00 0.59 -19.38
N LEU A 217 -50.92 1.33 -18.26
CA LEU A 217 -49.66 1.89 -17.76
C LEU A 217 -48.61 0.80 -17.49
N ALA A 218 -49.01 -0.25 -16.76
CA ALA A 218 -48.13 -1.40 -16.49
C ALA A 218 -47.66 -2.10 -17.78
N ALA A 219 -48.51 -2.19 -18.79
CA ALA A 219 -48.17 -2.79 -20.07
C ALA A 219 -47.20 -1.92 -20.90
N PHE A 220 -47.30 -0.59 -20.82
CA PHE A 220 -46.29 0.31 -21.40
C PHE A 220 -44.95 0.21 -20.67
N HIS A 221 -44.97 0.21 -19.33
CA HIS A 221 -43.77 0.01 -18.51
C HIS A 221 -43.06 -1.30 -18.86
N ASN A 222 -43.78 -2.42 -18.89
CA ASN A 222 -43.21 -3.73 -19.25
C ASN A 222 -42.65 -3.76 -20.67
N PHE A 223 -43.33 -3.13 -21.64
CA PHE A 223 -42.83 -3.04 -23.02
C PHE A 223 -41.49 -2.30 -23.10
N LEU A 224 -41.36 -1.17 -22.42
CA LEU A 224 -40.10 -0.39 -22.40
C LEU A 224 -38.96 -1.19 -21.73
N LEU A 225 -39.26 -1.88 -20.63
CA LEU A 225 -38.29 -2.74 -19.96
C LEU A 225 -37.82 -3.90 -20.85
N GLN A 226 -38.73 -4.58 -21.55
CA GLN A 226 -38.40 -5.65 -22.51
C GLN A 226 -37.51 -5.17 -23.65
N LYS A 227 -37.69 -3.91 -24.09
CA LYS A 227 -36.89 -3.30 -25.16
C LYS A 227 -35.52 -2.82 -24.70
N GLY A 228 -35.22 -2.84 -23.39
CA GLY A 228 -33.93 -2.42 -22.85
C GLY A 228 -33.85 -0.92 -22.54
N PHE A 229 -34.94 -0.34 -22.02
CA PHE A 229 -35.00 1.07 -21.63
C PHE A 229 -33.84 1.55 -20.76
N TYR A 230 -33.55 0.86 -19.63
CA TYR A 230 -32.49 1.27 -18.71
C TYR A 230 -31.10 1.24 -19.36
N MET A 231 -30.79 0.20 -20.14
CA MET A 231 -29.53 0.11 -20.89
C MET A 231 -29.39 1.28 -21.87
N SER A 232 -30.46 1.59 -22.60
CA SER A 232 -30.48 2.64 -23.61
C SER A 232 -30.31 4.02 -22.97
N ILE A 233 -31.15 4.37 -21.98
CA ILE A 233 -31.04 5.64 -21.25
C ILE A 233 -29.70 5.76 -20.53
N GLY A 234 -29.22 4.68 -19.89
CA GLY A 234 -27.94 4.67 -19.19
C GLY A 234 -26.77 5.05 -20.10
N SER A 235 -26.74 4.52 -21.33
CA SER A 235 -25.72 4.88 -22.32
C SER A 235 -25.78 6.36 -22.74
N GLY A 236 -26.98 6.94 -22.87
CA GLY A 236 -27.16 8.36 -23.18
C GLY A 236 -26.75 9.26 -22.02
N MET A 237 -27.12 8.90 -20.79
CA MET A 237 -26.73 9.61 -19.58
C MET A 237 -25.21 9.58 -19.37
N PHE A 238 -24.55 8.44 -19.62
CA PHE A 238 -23.10 8.33 -19.56
C PHE A 238 -22.38 9.36 -20.44
N LEU A 239 -22.78 9.49 -21.71
CA LEU A 239 -22.19 10.47 -22.64
C LEU A 239 -22.39 11.94 -22.18
N ARG A 240 -23.49 12.22 -21.48
CA ARG A 240 -23.82 13.55 -20.98
C ARG A 240 -23.10 13.90 -19.70
N VAL A 241 -23.03 12.95 -18.77
CA VAL A 241 -22.21 13.09 -17.57
C VAL A 241 -20.74 13.25 -17.95
N ASP A 242 -20.28 12.55 -18.99
CA ASP A 242 -18.91 12.73 -19.51
C ASP A 242 -18.65 14.18 -19.99
N SER A 243 -19.60 14.77 -20.72
CA SER A 243 -19.52 16.18 -21.10
C SER A 243 -19.53 17.12 -19.90
N ILE A 244 -20.31 16.84 -18.85
CA ILE A 244 -20.38 17.68 -17.64
C ILE A 244 -19.05 17.67 -16.89
N LEU A 245 -18.48 16.48 -16.69
CA LEU A 245 -17.24 16.33 -15.93
C LEU A 245 -16.03 16.93 -16.68
N ASN A 246 -16.02 16.82 -18.01
CA ASN A 246 -15.04 17.51 -18.85
C ASN A 246 -15.16 19.06 -18.75
N LEU A 247 -16.37 19.60 -18.60
CA LEU A 247 -16.56 21.04 -18.38
C LEU A 247 -16.17 21.49 -16.97
N LYS A 248 -16.55 20.73 -15.93
CA LYS A 248 -16.16 20.98 -14.52
C LYS A 248 -14.64 20.92 -14.32
N SER A 249 -13.94 20.00 -14.99
CA SER A 249 -12.47 19.93 -14.90
C SER A 249 -11.77 21.14 -15.56
N ARG A 250 -12.38 21.74 -16.60
CA ARG A 250 -11.89 22.99 -17.20
C ARG A 250 -12.14 24.20 -16.30
N SER A 251 -13.28 24.26 -15.60
CA SER A 251 -13.58 25.34 -14.66
C SER A 251 -12.66 25.35 -13.44
N MET A 252 -12.12 24.19 -13.01
CA MET A 252 -11.09 24.19 -11.97
C MET A 252 -9.76 24.83 -12.44
N LYS A 253 -9.49 24.86 -13.75
CA LYS A 253 -8.27 25.47 -14.33
C LYS A 253 -8.46 26.93 -14.75
N VAL A 254 -9.70 27.37 -14.94
CA VAL A 254 -10.06 28.72 -15.42
C VAL A 254 -11.04 29.35 -14.42
N LYS A 255 -10.68 30.48 -13.81
CA LYS A 255 -11.43 31.11 -12.71
C LYS A 255 -12.94 31.34 -12.96
N GLN A 256 -13.41 31.42 -14.22
CA GLN A 256 -14.82 31.48 -14.59
C GLN A 256 -15.11 30.75 -15.91
N LEU A 257 -16.23 30.03 -15.97
CA LEU A 257 -16.79 29.44 -17.20
C LEU A 257 -17.45 30.52 -18.07
N SER A 258 -17.57 30.27 -19.38
CA SER A 258 -18.35 31.16 -20.25
C SER A 258 -19.86 31.04 -19.96
N LYS A 259 -20.63 32.11 -20.20
CA LYS A 259 -22.11 32.09 -20.05
C LYS A 259 -22.79 31.01 -20.89
N ASP A 260 -22.21 30.65 -22.03
CA ASP A 260 -22.74 29.59 -22.90
C ASP A 260 -22.44 28.20 -22.35
N ASP A 261 -21.28 27.99 -21.72
CA ASP A 261 -20.96 26.73 -21.04
C ASP A 261 -21.84 26.52 -19.80
N GLU A 262 -22.15 27.58 -19.04
CA GLU A 262 -23.08 27.52 -17.91
C GLU A 262 -24.51 27.15 -18.34
N LYS A 263 -25.01 27.75 -19.43
CA LYS A 263 -26.31 27.36 -20.02
C LYS A 263 -26.31 25.90 -20.46
N LYS A 264 -25.23 25.44 -21.09
CA LYS A 264 -25.06 24.05 -21.52
C LYS A 264 -25.04 23.09 -20.33
N LEU A 265 -24.35 23.45 -19.25
CA LEU A 265 -24.32 22.68 -18.01
C LEU A 265 -25.72 22.55 -17.39
N ASN A 266 -26.43 23.66 -17.19
CA ASN A 266 -27.77 23.68 -16.60
C ASN A 266 -28.78 22.89 -17.43
N SER A 267 -28.77 23.06 -18.75
CA SER A 267 -29.64 22.30 -19.66
C SER A 267 -29.36 20.78 -19.61
N THR A 268 -28.10 20.38 -19.45
CA THR A 268 -27.73 18.97 -19.36
C THR A 268 -28.15 18.37 -18.01
N ASN A 269 -28.01 19.11 -16.90
CA ASN A 269 -28.48 18.67 -15.57
C ASN A 269 -30.00 18.48 -15.55
N LEU A 270 -30.76 19.42 -16.12
CA LEU A 270 -32.23 19.31 -16.29
C LEU A 270 -32.62 18.07 -17.09
N TRP A 271 -31.87 17.76 -18.15
CA TRP A 271 -32.11 16.57 -18.96
C TRP A 271 -31.84 15.28 -18.17
N ILE A 272 -30.73 15.20 -17.44
CA ILE A 272 -30.38 14.05 -16.59
C ILE A 272 -31.45 13.84 -15.52
N SER A 273 -31.87 14.93 -14.86
CA SER A 273 -32.99 14.94 -13.90
C SER A 273 -34.25 14.34 -14.51
N ALA A 274 -34.66 14.80 -15.68
CA ALA A 274 -35.88 14.34 -16.33
C ALA A 274 -35.79 12.86 -16.76
N CYS A 275 -34.65 12.40 -17.25
CA CYS A 275 -34.40 10.98 -17.54
C CYS A 275 -34.45 10.12 -16.27
N LEU A 276 -33.87 10.59 -15.16
CA LEU A 276 -33.94 9.90 -13.87
C LEU A 276 -35.39 9.78 -13.39
N ARG A 277 -36.22 10.81 -13.57
CA ARG A 277 -37.67 10.74 -13.26
C ARG A 277 -38.37 9.63 -14.06
N CYS A 278 -38.11 9.53 -15.36
CA CYS A 278 -38.64 8.45 -16.19
C CYS A 278 -38.22 7.06 -15.67
N CYS A 279 -36.96 6.91 -15.24
CA CYS A 279 -36.48 5.68 -14.61
C CYS A 279 -37.21 5.36 -13.31
N LEU A 280 -37.48 6.36 -12.45
CA LEU A 280 -38.16 6.16 -11.17
C LEU A 280 -39.62 5.78 -11.34
N PHE A 281 -40.34 6.35 -12.31
CA PHE A 281 -41.74 5.95 -12.58
C PHE A 281 -41.88 4.47 -12.97
N LEU A 282 -40.87 3.90 -13.64
CA LEU A 282 -40.87 2.47 -13.99
C LEU A 282 -40.64 1.57 -12.77
N LEU A 283 -40.03 2.10 -11.70
CA LEU A 283 -39.80 1.40 -10.43
C LEU A 283 -41.00 1.48 -9.48
N ASP A 284 -41.72 2.61 -9.46
CA ASP A 284 -42.81 2.89 -8.52
C ASP A 284 -44.16 2.42 -9.08
N SER A 285 -44.41 1.11 -9.04
CA SER A 285 -45.69 0.50 -9.46
C SER A 285 -46.67 0.23 -8.30
N ASN A 286 -46.69 1.09 -7.27
CA ASN A 286 -47.68 1.03 -6.20
C ASN A 286 -48.70 2.16 -6.33
N SER A 287 -49.81 1.89 -7.02
CA SER A 287 -51.07 2.59 -6.81
C SER A 287 -52.23 1.63 -7.06
N GLY A 288 -52.63 0.90 -6.01
CA GLY A 288 -53.85 0.09 -5.99
C GLY A 288 -53.73 -1.13 -5.10
N GLU A 289 -54.09 -0.98 -3.82
CA GLU A 289 -54.44 -2.11 -2.97
C GLU A 289 -55.56 -2.95 -3.61
N SER A 290 -55.47 -4.26 -3.35
CA SER A 290 -56.49 -5.31 -3.53
C SER A 290 -56.68 -5.95 -4.93
N ASN A 291 -56.28 -7.23 -4.97
CA ASN A 291 -56.91 -8.34 -5.69
C ASN A 291 -57.04 -8.27 -7.22
N LEU A 292 -55.97 -8.55 -7.96
CA LEU A 292 -56.09 -9.12 -9.32
C LEU A 292 -54.90 -10.04 -9.67
N GLN A 293 -54.96 -11.27 -9.15
CA GLN A 293 -54.31 -12.44 -9.75
C GLN A 293 -55.22 -12.99 -10.83
N THR A 294 -54.88 -12.78 -12.10
CA THR A 294 -55.07 -13.68 -13.26
C THR A 294 -54.69 -12.91 -14.54
N PHE A 295 -54.28 -13.66 -15.57
CA PHE A 295 -53.75 -13.25 -16.87
C PHE A 295 -52.22 -13.16 -17.01
N THR A 296 -51.75 -14.15 -17.77
CA THR A 296 -50.39 -14.55 -18.12
C THR A 296 -49.80 -13.72 -19.24
N GLU A 297 -48.98 -12.73 -18.91
CA GLU A 297 -47.82 -12.28 -19.70
C GLU A 297 -46.67 -12.06 -18.71
N LYS A 298 -45.45 -12.49 -19.04
CA LYS A 298 -44.27 -12.47 -18.14
C LYS A 298 -44.07 -11.07 -17.51
N ARG A 299 -44.61 -10.85 -16.31
CA ARG A 299 -44.42 -9.60 -15.55
C ARG A 299 -42.95 -9.54 -15.12
N TYR A 300 -42.30 -8.40 -15.34
CA TYR A 300 -41.03 -8.13 -14.66
C TYR A 300 -41.35 -7.99 -13.17
N SER A 301 -40.80 -8.89 -12.34
CA SER A 301 -40.83 -8.72 -10.89
C SER A 301 -40.20 -7.36 -10.53
N GLU A 302 -40.75 -6.66 -9.54
CA GLU A 302 -40.21 -5.38 -9.05
C GLU A 302 -38.72 -5.51 -8.73
N LYS A 303 -38.32 -6.68 -8.21
CA LYS A 303 -36.93 -7.10 -8.01
C LYS A 303 -36.07 -6.96 -9.28
N ASN A 304 -36.54 -7.49 -10.41
CA ASN A 304 -35.81 -7.42 -11.68
C ASN A 304 -35.73 -5.98 -12.21
N LYS A 305 -36.75 -5.15 -11.97
CA LYS A 305 -36.74 -3.74 -12.39
C LYS A 305 -35.63 -2.97 -11.66
N LEU A 306 -35.51 -3.17 -10.33
CA LEU A 306 -34.47 -2.50 -9.54
C LEU A 306 -33.07 -3.02 -9.86
N ILE A 307 -32.90 -4.32 -10.12
CA ILE A 307 -31.61 -4.89 -10.58
C ILE A 307 -31.16 -4.23 -11.89
N MET A 308 -32.05 -4.06 -12.86
CA MET A 308 -31.71 -3.39 -14.13
C MET A 308 -31.40 -1.91 -13.94
N PHE A 309 -32.06 -1.23 -13.00
CA PHE A 309 -31.74 0.15 -12.63
C PHE A 309 -30.34 0.24 -12.00
N ILE A 310 -29.99 -0.67 -11.09
CA ILE A 310 -28.67 -0.72 -10.45
C ILE A 310 -27.57 -0.94 -11.50
N ILE A 311 -27.73 -1.93 -12.38
CA ILE A 311 -26.71 -2.33 -13.36
C ILE A 311 -26.48 -1.25 -14.44
N HIS A 312 -27.52 -0.53 -14.87
CA HIS A 312 -27.43 0.36 -16.04
C HIS A 312 -27.49 1.86 -15.73
N ILE A 313 -28.07 2.26 -14.60
CA ILE A 313 -28.20 3.68 -14.23
C ILE A 313 -27.22 4.04 -13.10
N LEU A 314 -27.19 3.26 -12.01
CA LEU A 314 -26.29 3.57 -10.89
C LEU A 314 -24.82 3.24 -11.15
N THR A 315 -24.48 2.60 -12.26
CA THR A 315 -23.10 2.37 -12.71
C THR A 315 -22.52 3.54 -13.51
N ILE A 316 -23.33 4.56 -13.82
CA ILE A 316 -22.85 5.76 -14.53
C ILE A 316 -21.88 6.52 -13.61
N PRO A 317 -20.64 6.82 -14.05
CA PRO A 317 -19.64 7.46 -13.20
C PRO A 317 -20.13 8.77 -12.60
N CYS A 318 -19.98 8.94 -11.28
CA CYS A 318 -20.28 10.18 -10.56
C CYS A 318 -21.66 10.78 -10.86
N LEU A 319 -22.67 9.95 -11.16
CA LEU A 319 -24.02 10.38 -11.52
C LEU A 319 -24.60 11.32 -10.47
N LEU A 320 -24.52 10.96 -9.19
CA LEU A 320 -25.17 11.71 -8.11
C LEU A 320 -24.52 13.07 -7.88
N SER A 321 -23.21 13.19 -8.05
CA SER A 321 -22.49 14.47 -8.02
C SER A 321 -22.93 15.48 -9.09
N SER A 322 -23.64 15.02 -10.13
CA SER A 322 -24.19 15.85 -11.20
C SER A 322 -25.66 16.21 -11.01
N LEU A 323 -26.34 15.60 -10.03
CA LEU A 323 -27.76 15.86 -9.75
C LEU A 323 -27.95 17.05 -8.80
N ASP A 324 -29.11 17.70 -8.93
CA ASP A 324 -29.59 18.71 -7.99
C ASP A 324 -30.31 18.09 -6.78
N ASP A 325 -30.46 18.85 -5.70
CA ASP A 325 -31.05 18.37 -4.44
C ASP A 325 -32.50 17.88 -4.62
N ASN A 326 -33.25 18.48 -5.55
CA ASN A 326 -34.61 18.04 -5.86
C ASN A 326 -34.66 16.59 -6.37
N CYS A 327 -33.68 16.16 -7.19
CA CYS A 327 -33.61 14.79 -7.66
C CYS A 327 -33.26 13.81 -6.54
N LEU A 328 -32.39 14.23 -5.64
CA LEU A 328 -32.02 13.43 -4.47
C LEU A 328 -33.23 13.26 -3.55
N ASP A 329 -34.01 14.31 -3.32
CA ASP A 329 -35.27 14.23 -2.58
C ASP A 329 -36.29 13.30 -3.25
N MET A 330 -36.30 13.22 -4.59
CA MET A 330 -37.12 12.23 -5.29
C MET A 330 -36.66 10.79 -5.00
N LEU A 331 -35.35 10.53 -5.04
CA LEU A 331 -34.79 9.22 -4.68
C LEU A 331 -35.11 8.83 -3.23
N LYS A 332 -35.06 9.81 -2.30
CA LYS A 332 -35.47 9.63 -0.90
C LYS A 332 -36.96 9.29 -0.80
N LYS A 333 -37.84 10.08 -1.45
CA LYS A 333 -39.31 9.85 -1.44
C LYS A 333 -39.70 8.46 -1.98
N CYS A 334 -38.99 7.95 -2.97
CA CYS A 334 -39.22 6.61 -3.53
C CYS A 334 -38.59 5.47 -2.70
N ASN A 335 -37.96 5.76 -1.55
CA ASN A 335 -37.24 4.83 -0.68
C ASN A 335 -36.17 4.00 -1.42
N ILE A 336 -35.55 4.58 -2.45
CA ILE A 336 -34.54 3.90 -3.26
C ILE A 336 -33.33 3.42 -2.44
N PRO A 337 -32.76 4.22 -1.50
CA PRO A 337 -31.62 3.77 -0.70
C PRO A 337 -31.93 2.46 0.08
N LEU A 338 -33.09 2.39 0.74
CA LEU A 338 -33.49 1.20 1.49
C LEU A 338 -33.76 0.00 0.57
N LYS A 339 -34.47 0.20 -0.55
CA LYS A 339 -34.73 -0.86 -1.53
C LYS A 339 -33.44 -1.44 -2.11
N ILE A 340 -32.40 -0.62 -2.32
CA ILE A 340 -31.08 -1.09 -2.77
C ILE A 340 -30.44 -1.99 -1.71
N ILE A 341 -30.44 -1.57 -0.44
CA ILE A 341 -29.88 -2.39 0.66
C ILE A 341 -30.61 -3.73 0.74
N GLU A 342 -31.94 -3.74 0.70
CA GLU A 342 -32.76 -4.96 0.78
C GLU A 342 -32.49 -5.95 -0.37
N ILE A 343 -32.35 -5.44 -1.61
CA ILE A 343 -32.06 -6.31 -2.76
C ILE A 343 -30.60 -6.76 -2.77
N MET A 344 -29.64 -5.88 -2.52
CA MET A 344 -28.23 -6.22 -2.60
C MET A 344 -27.74 -7.06 -1.42
N HIS A 345 -28.46 -7.08 -0.30
CA HIS A 345 -28.22 -8.01 0.80
C HIS A 345 -28.73 -9.44 0.51
N ASN A 346 -29.53 -9.65 -0.53
CA ASN A 346 -29.96 -10.99 -0.94
C ASN A 346 -28.94 -11.60 -1.92
N ASP A 347 -28.29 -12.70 -1.51
CA ASP A 347 -27.18 -13.35 -2.24
C ASP A 347 -27.46 -13.62 -3.72
N ASP A 348 -28.62 -14.17 -4.07
CA ASP A 348 -28.98 -14.45 -5.47
C ASP A 348 -29.03 -13.17 -6.33
N SER A 349 -29.55 -12.10 -5.74
CA SER A 349 -29.71 -10.81 -6.40
C SER A 349 -28.37 -10.11 -6.55
N LEU A 350 -27.54 -10.19 -5.51
CA LEU A 350 -26.18 -9.66 -5.52
C LEU A 350 -25.35 -10.35 -6.59
N LEU A 351 -25.39 -11.69 -6.67
CA LEU A 351 -24.71 -12.45 -7.73
C LEU A 351 -25.20 -12.06 -9.13
N GLN A 352 -26.51 -11.87 -9.30
CA GLN A 352 -27.07 -11.40 -10.57
C GLN A 352 -26.55 -10.00 -10.94
N ILE A 353 -26.46 -9.09 -9.97
CA ILE A 353 -25.89 -7.74 -10.16
C ILE A 353 -24.41 -7.85 -10.52
N LEU A 354 -23.60 -8.54 -9.70
CA LEU A 354 -22.15 -8.68 -9.90
C LEU A 354 -21.81 -9.32 -11.25
N ASN A 355 -22.57 -10.32 -11.69
CA ASN A 355 -22.40 -10.95 -13.01
C ASN A 355 -22.73 -9.99 -14.18
N GLY A 356 -23.55 -8.96 -13.93
CA GLY A 356 -23.89 -7.92 -14.90
C GLY A 356 -22.89 -6.75 -14.93
N LEU A 357 -21.91 -6.70 -14.02
CA LEU A 357 -20.95 -5.60 -13.90
C LEU A 357 -19.61 -5.93 -14.57
N THR A 358 -18.89 -4.88 -14.97
CA THR A 358 -17.45 -4.91 -15.23
C THR A 358 -16.73 -4.30 -14.03
N GLY A 359 -15.40 -4.48 -13.89
CA GLY A 359 -14.69 -3.93 -12.74
C GLY A 359 -14.77 -2.39 -12.61
N ASN A 360 -14.80 -1.66 -13.73
CA ASN A 360 -15.02 -0.20 -13.70
C ASN A 360 -16.46 0.15 -13.28
N ASN A 361 -17.46 -0.57 -13.79
CA ASN A 361 -18.86 -0.35 -13.42
C ASN A 361 -19.09 -0.64 -11.93
N ALA A 362 -18.38 -1.61 -11.35
CA ALA A 362 -18.47 -1.93 -9.92
C ALA A 362 -17.96 -0.78 -9.04
N ILE A 363 -16.84 -0.13 -9.40
CA ILE A 363 -16.34 1.02 -8.62
C ILE A 363 -17.20 2.27 -8.79
N PHE A 364 -17.77 2.50 -9.98
CA PHE A 364 -18.74 3.59 -10.20
C PHE A 364 -20.03 3.39 -9.42
N LEU A 365 -20.54 2.15 -9.40
CA LEU A 365 -21.68 1.77 -8.59
C LEU A 365 -21.40 2.03 -7.10
N MET A 366 -20.23 1.61 -6.62
CA MET A 366 -19.82 1.81 -5.24
C MET A 366 -19.80 3.31 -4.88
N GLY A 367 -19.16 4.17 -5.68
CA GLY A 367 -19.12 5.61 -5.45
C GLY A 367 -20.51 6.25 -5.40
N ASN A 368 -21.42 5.85 -6.31
CA ASN A 368 -22.80 6.36 -6.29
C ASN A 368 -23.62 5.82 -5.12
N ILE A 369 -23.49 4.55 -4.73
CA ILE A 369 -24.20 4.03 -3.55
C ILE A 369 -23.72 4.78 -2.31
N VAL A 370 -22.42 4.94 -2.14
CA VAL A 370 -21.83 5.65 -1.00
C VAL A 370 -22.34 7.10 -0.91
N GLU A 371 -22.29 7.85 -2.02
CA GLU A 371 -22.82 9.22 -2.07
C GLU A 371 -24.34 9.26 -1.80
N LEU A 372 -25.10 8.29 -2.31
CA LEU A 372 -26.55 8.19 -2.06
C LEU A 372 -26.86 7.98 -0.58
N MET A 373 -26.12 7.08 0.09
CA MET A 373 -26.35 6.76 1.51
C MET A 373 -26.00 7.93 2.42
N LEU A 374 -24.97 8.73 2.06
CA LEU A 374 -24.62 9.95 2.80
C LEU A 374 -25.72 11.00 2.69
N ARG A 375 -26.13 11.29 1.46
CA ARG A 375 -27.11 12.35 1.20
C ARG A 375 -28.53 11.97 1.62
N SER A 376 -28.82 10.69 1.88
CA SER A 376 -30.13 10.18 2.32
C SER A 376 -30.30 10.08 3.83
N ASP A 377 -29.40 10.70 4.61
CA ASP A 377 -29.47 10.78 6.07
C ASP A 377 -29.37 9.41 6.79
N LEU A 378 -29.18 8.30 6.07
CA LEU A 378 -28.90 6.97 6.62
C LEU A 378 -27.54 6.91 7.36
N ILE A 379 -26.60 7.78 6.96
CA ILE A 379 -25.30 7.97 7.62
C ILE A 379 -25.37 9.15 8.62
N SER A 380 -26.48 9.89 8.67
CA SER A 380 -26.64 11.03 9.59
C SER A 380 -26.88 10.57 11.05
N LEU A 381 -26.53 11.47 11.98
CA LEU A 381 -26.28 11.22 13.41
C LEU A 381 -27.53 10.91 14.27
N SER A 382 -28.63 10.40 13.73
CA SER A 382 -29.76 9.97 14.59
C SER A 382 -29.41 8.67 15.32
N ILE A 383 -28.93 8.82 16.56
CA ILE A 383 -28.36 7.76 17.43
C ILE A 383 -29.44 6.83 18.05
N ASN A 384 -30.74 7.09 17.85
CA ASN A 384 -31.78 6.55 18.73
C ASN A 384 -32.69 5.43 18.15
N GLU A 385 -32.43 4.87 16.97
CA GLU A 385 -33.27 3.79 16.43
C GLU A 385 -32.46 2.50 16.21
N THR A 386 -32.76 1.45 16.97
CA THR A 386 -32.13 0.12 16.89
C THR A 386 -32.30 -0.58 15.53
N GLN A 387 -33.30 -0.18 14.73
CA GLN A 387 -33.49 -0.65 13.35
C GLN A 387 -32.58 0.06 12.34
N SER A 388 -32.03 1.22 12.68
CA SER A 388 -31.14 1.99 11.81
C SER A 388 -29.70 1.44 11.78
N SER A 389 -29.25 0.79 12.87
CA SER A 389 -27.89 0.25 12.97
C SER A 389 -27.69 -0.98 12.10
N SER A 390 -28.64 -1.92 12.06
CA SER A 390 -28.52 -3.12 11.21
C SER A 390 -28.44 -2.77 9.72
N LYS A 391 -29.27 -1.83 9.26
CA LYS A 391 -29.25 -1.34 7.87
C LYS A 391 -27.92 -0.69 7.49
N PHE A 392 -27.28 0.00 8.43
CA PHE A 392 -25.96 0.60 8.22
C PHE A 392 -24.87 -0.47 8.03
N TYR A 393 -24.87 -1.54 8.84
CA TYR A 393 -23.91 -2.64 8.66
C TYR A 393 -24.19 -3.45 7.38
N ASN A 394 -25.46 -3.68 7.02
CA ASN A 394 -25.81 -4.29 5.74
C ASN A 394 -25.27 -3.48 4.56
N PHE A 395 -25.29 -2.14 4.65
CA PHE A 395 -24.65 -1.28 3.67
C PHE A 395 -23.13 -1.50 3.61
N ILE A 396 -22.45 -1.60 4.75
CA ILE A 396 -21.01 -1.91 4.78
C ILE A 396 -20.71 -3.26 4.14
N GLU A 397 -21.51 -4.29 4.42
CA GLU A 397 -21.37 -5.61 3.80
C GLU A 397 -21.52 -5.56 2.27
N ILE A 398 -22.46 -4.76 1.75
CA ILE A 398 -22.60 -4.54 0.31
C ILE A 398 -21.33 -3.92 -0.28
N ILE A 399 -20.73 -2.93 0.39
CA ILE A 399 -19.47 -2.32 -0.05
C ILE A 399 -18.32 -3.35 0.00
N ILE A 400 -18.26 -4.19 1.03
CA ILE A 400 -17.30 -5.29 1.14
C ILE A 400 -17.43 -6.24 -0.05
N SER A 401 -18.65 -6.68 -0.40
CA SER A 401 -18.87 -7.57 -1.54
C SER A 401 -18.45 -6.94 -2.87
N LEU A 402 -18.72 -5.64 -3.06
CA LEU A 402 -18.27 -4.92 -4.26
C LEU A 402 -16.74 -4.79 -4.31
N LEU A 403 -16.07 -4.52 -3.18
CA LEU A 403 -14.61 -4.48 -3.09
C LEU A 403 -14.00 -5.85 -3.39
N GLN A 404 -14.55 -6.93 -2.81
CA GLN A 404 -14.12 -8.31 -3.07
C GLN A 404 -14.27 -8.67 -4.55
N TYR A 405 -15.37 -8.26 -5.18
CA TYR A 405 -15.57 -8.45 -6.62
C TYR A 405 -14.50 -7.70 -7.44
N CYS A 406 -14.20 -6.44 -7.10
CA CYS A 406 -13.13 -5.68 -7.74
C CYS A 406 -11.77 -6.37 -7.59
N GLN A 407 -11.48 -6.98 -6.43
CA GLN A 407 -10.21 -7.67 -6.16
C GLN A 407 -9.90 -8.79 -7.16
N ASN A 408 -10.91 -9.45 -7.73
CA ASN A 408 -10.73 -10.51 -8.73
C ASN A 408 -10.07 -10.01 -10.03
N PHE A 409 -10.08 -8.70 -10.28
CA PHE A 409 -9.52 -8.10 -11.48
C PHE A 409 -8.14 -7.43 -11.25
N VAL A 410 -7.59 -7.51 -10.03
CA VAL A 410 -6.43 -6.72 -9.60
C VAL A 410 -5.22 -7.60 -9.29
N SER A 411 -4.05 -7.17 -9.73
CA SER A 411 -2.77 -7.78 -9.39
C SER A 411 -1.74 -6.74 -8.92
N SER A 412 -0.87 -7.13 -7.99
CA SER A 412 0.26 -6.30 -7.57
C SER A 412 1.42 -6.33 -8.57
N LYS A 413 1.48 -7.35 -9.43
CA LYS A 413 2.51 -7.54 -10.46
C LYS A 413 1.88 -7.74 -11.83
N GLN A 414 2.57 -7.32 -12.88
CA GLN A 414 2.18 -7.64 -14.24
C GLN A 414 2.20 -9.17 -14.43
N GLN A 415 1.07 -9.72 -14.86
CA GLN A 415 0.90 -11.14 -15.16
C GLN A 415 0.22 -11.26 -16.53
N ASN A 416 0.27 -12.44 -17.16
CA ASN A 416 -0.32 -12.66 -18.49
C ASN A 416 -1.80 -12.24 -18.60
N MET A 417 -2.58 -12.39 -17.51
CA MET A 417 -3.98 -11.96 -17.45
C MET A 417 -4.16 -10.49 -17.01
N HIS A 418 -3.17 -9.88 -16.35
CA HIS A 418 -3.21 -8.54 -15.76
C HIS A 418 -2.17 -7.64 -16.44
N TYR A 419 -2.40 -7.32 -17.71
CA TYR A 419 -1.43 -6.61 -18.56
C TYR A 419 -1.69 -5.11 -18.69
N GLN A 420 -2.80 -4.60 -18.16
CA GLN A 420 -3.20 -3.20 -18.29
C GLN A 420 -3.00 -2.43 -17.00
N TYR A 421 -2.57 -1.17 -17.08
CA TYR A 421 -2.45 -0.29 -15.91
C TYR A 421 -3.73 0.55 -15.71
N HIS A 422 -4.34 0.45 -14.54
CA HIS A 422 -5.53 1.17 -14.10
C HIS A 422 -5.15 2.20 -13.02
N PRO A 423 -5.66 3.46 -13.09
CA PRO A 423 -5.28 4.53 -12.17
C PRO A 423 -5.51 4.22 -10.67
N ILE A 424 -6.55 3.45 -10.35
CA ILE A 424 -6.86 3.04 -8.97
C ILE A 424 -6.23 1.69 -8.63
N PHE A 425 -6.24 0.73 -9.57
CA PHE A 425 -6.01 -0.69 -9.28
C PHE A 425 -4.62 -1.18 -9.71
N LYS A 426 -3.78 -0.33 -10.30
CA LYS A 426 -2.49 -0.73 -10.87
C LYS A 426 -2.67 -1.81 -11.95
N TRP A 427 -2.25 -3.07 -11.76
CA TRP A 427 -2.38 -4.07 -12.81
C TRP A 427 -3.79 -4.69 -12.84
N TYR A 428 -4.46 -4.56 -13.98
CA TYR A 428 -5.88 -4.85 -14.16
C TYR A 428 -6.12 -5.82 -15.33
N SER A 429 -7.10 -6.70 -15.19
CA SER A 429 -7.48 -7.73 -16.19
C SER A 429 -8.82 -7.51 -16.88
N GLY A 430 -9.60 -6.51 -16.46
CA GLY A 430 -10.91 -6.23 -17.06
C GLY A 430 -10.83 -5.53 -18.42
N LYS A 431 -12.01 -5.36 -19.06
CA LYS A 431 -12.11 -4.70 -20.37
C LYS A 431 -11.79 -3.21 -20.25
N ASN A 432 -10.85 -2.73 -21.05
CA ASN A 432 -10.51 -1.31 -21.09
C ASN A 432 -11.51 -0.57 -21.99
N ASP A 433 -12.30 0.33 -21.41
CA ASP A 433 -12.95 1.36 -22.19
C ASP A 433 -11.93 2.49 -22.38
N SER A 434 -11.22 2.48 -23.51
CA SER A 434 -10.19 3.48 -23.88
C SER A 434 -10.68 4.94 -23.95
N LYS A 435 -11.93 5.19 -23.55
CA LYS A 435 -12.62 6.48 -23.55
C LYS A 435 -12.69 7.14 -22.17
N ILE A 436 -12.33 6.45 -21.07
CA ILE A 436 -12.46 7.01 -19.71
C ILE A 436 -11.17 7.71 -19.29
N SER A 437 -11.24 9.01 -19.00
CA SER A 437 -10.09 9.81 -18.53
C SER A 437 -9.70 9.49 -17.08
N ASN A 438 -8.42 9.67 -16.74
CA ASN A 438 -7.92 9.50 -15.36
C ASN A 438 -8.63 10.41 -14.34
N SER A 439 -9.15 11.57 -14.78
CA SER A 439 -9.88 12.51 -13.94
C SER A 439 -11.14 11.91 -13.30
N TYR A 440 -11.78 10.93 -13.95
CA TYR A 440 -12.96 10.26 -13.42
C TYR A 440 -12.63 9.48 -12.16
N PHE A 441 -11.51 8.78 -12.17
CA PHE A 441 -11.08 7.98 -11.04
C PHE A 441 -10.76 8.84 -9.82
N ASN A 442 -10.17 10.03 -10.00
CA ASN A 442 -9.97 10.97 -8.89
C ASN A 442 -11.30 11.41 -8.28
N LEU A 443 -12.31 11.72 -9.10
CA LEU A 443 -13.64 12.10 -8.60
C LEU A 443 -14.34 10.96 -7.88
N VAL A 444 -14.20 9.72 -8.37
CA VAL A 444 -14.74 8.54 -7.68
C VAL A 444 -14.04 8.31 -6.35
N ILE A 445 -12.72 8.54 -6.27
CA ILE A 445 -12.01 8.52 -4.98
C ILE A 445 -12.58 9.58 -4.04
N THR A 446 -12.86 10.80 -4.51
CA THR A 446 -13.55 11.83 -3.71
C THR A 446 -14.95 11.38 -3.26
N GLN A 447 -15.70 10.64 -4.07
CA GLN A 447 -16.98 10.05 -3.61
C GLN A 447 -16.79 8.97 -2.53
N LEU A 448 -15.67 8.26 -2.53
CA LEU A 448 -15.36 7.22 -1.55
C LEU A 448 -14.69 7.78 -0.28
N GLU A 449 -14.13 9.00 -0.32
CA GLU A 449 -13.41 9.63 0.80
C GLU A 449 -14.21 9.68 2.10
N CYS A 450 -15.51 9.85 2.00
CA CYS A 450 -16.45 9.76 3.11
C CYS A 450 -16.36 8.47 3.93
N LEU A 451 -15.91 7.33 3.36
CA LEU A 451 -15.78 6.05 4.07
C LEU A 451 -14.65 6.10 5.11
N TRP A 452 -13.76 7.10 5.03
CA TRP A 452 -12.70 7.33 5.99
C TRP A 452 -12.70 8.78 6.53
N GLU A 453 -13.85 9.46 6.42
CA GLU A 453 -14.12 10.70 7.13
C GLU A 453 -14.54 10.45 8.59
N ARG A 454 -14.37 11.46 9.44
CA ARG A 454 -14.68 11.36 10.87
C ARG A 454 -16.14 11.00 11.16
N SER A 455 -17.09 11.52 10.37
CA SER A 455 -18.53 11.24 10.54
C SER A 455 -18.84 9.76 10.38
N PHE A 456 -18.26 9.12 9.34
CA PHE A 456 -18.42 7.70 9.09
C PHE A 456 -17.69 6.85 10.12
N ILE A 457 -16.43 7.18 10.45
CA ILE A 457 -15.66 6.45 11.48
C ILE A 457 -16.41 6.47 12.83
N LEU A 458 -16.96 7.63 13.22
CA LEU A 458 -17.74 7.78 14.45
C LEU A 458 -18.95 6.83 14.46
N LYS A 459 -19.75 6.83 13.38
CA LYS A 459 -20.93 5.96 13.28
C LYS A 459 -20.53 4.48 13.25
N ALA A 460 -19.48 4.14 12.50
CA ALA A 460 -19.00 2.78 12.31
C ALA A 460 -18.40 2.15 13.56
N PHE A 461 -17.75 2.93 14.44
CA PHE A 461 -17.18 2.42 15.70
C PHE A 461 -17.94 2.89 16.95
N ASN A 462 -19.15 3.43 16.81
CA ASN A 462 -19.90 4.01 17.94
C ASN A 462 -20.14 3.00 19.08
N HIS A 463 -20.42 1.73 18.73
CA HIS A 463 -20.58 0.65 19.71
C HIS A 463 -19.29 0.39 20.49
N VAL A 464 -18.12 0.40 19.84
CA VAL A 464 -16.81 0.25 20.51
C VAL A 464 -16.48 1.45 21.39
N LEU A 465 -16.73 2.67 20.91
CA LEU A 465 -16.47 3.90 21.66
C LEU A 465 -17.39 4.04 22.88
N SER A 466 -18.66 3.68 22.74
CA SER A 466 -19.65 3.76 23.83
C SER A 466 -19.56 2.60 24.82
N PHE A 467 -19.05 1.43 24.40
CA PHE A 467 -18.89 0.25 25.26
C PHE A 467 -18.05 0.58 26.51
N ILE A 468 -16.98 1.36 26.35
CA ILE A 468 -16.05 1.67 27.45
C ILE A 468 -16.50 2.88 28.27
N ALA A 469 -17.23 3.83 27.67
CA ALA A 469 -17.77 5.00 28.37
C ALA A 469 -18.73 4.62 29.53
N LYS A 470 -19.41 3.45 29.44
CA LYS A 470 -20.33 2.98 30.48
C LYS A 470 -19.64 2.21 31.62
N ASP A 471 -18.46 1.63 31.40
CA ASP A 471 -17.72 0.88 32.43
C ASP A 471 -16.89 1.77 33.36
N GLN A 472 -16.58 3.01 32.95
CA GLN A 472 -15.81 3.94 33.79
C GLN A 472 -16.60 4.46 35.02
N SER A 473 -17.94 4.39 35.02
CA SER A 473 -18.75 4.83 36.16
C SER A 473 -18.91 3.79 37.29
N GLY A 474 -18.46 2.54 37.11
CA GLY A 474 -18.81 1.43 38.03
C GLY A 474 -17.67 0.80 38.86
N LEU A 475 -16.39 0.99 38.50
CA LEU A 475 -15.32 0.10 38.99
C LEU A 475 -14.18 0.77 39.78
N LEU A 476 -14.27 2.06 40.12
CA LEU A 476 -13.21 2.80 40.82
C LEU A 476 -13.29 2.80 42.35
N LYS A 477 -14.03 1.87 42.98
CA LYS A 477 -13.94 1.64 44.43
C LYS A 477 -13.83 0.16 44.74
N SER A 478 -12.65 -0.21 45.25
CA SER A 478 -12.27 -1.52 45.80
C SER A 478 -11.71 -2.55 44.80
N ARG A 479 -10.38 -2.51 44.65
CA ARG A 479 -9.56 -3.73 44.56
C ARG A 479 -8.18 -3.49 45.17
N ARG A 480 -8.13 -3.49 46.51
CA ARG A 480 -6.90 -3.82 47.25
C ARG A 480 -6.88 -5.34 47.44
N LYS A 481 -5.77 -5.97 47.01
CA LYS A 481 -5.21 -7.27 47.42
C LYS A 481 -6.18 -8.35 47.92
N SER A 482 -6.40 -9.41 47.13
CA SER A 482 -6.42 -10.81 47.62
C SER A 482 -6.56 -11.84 46.50
N SER A 483 -5.61 -12.78 46.49
CA SER A 483 -5.69 -14.22 46.14
C SER A 483 -6.64 -14.72 45.03
N PHE A 484 -6.01 -15.35 44.04
CA PHE A 484 -6.54 -16.41 43.17
C PHE A 484 -7.23 -17.55 43.98
N ASN A 485 -8.55 -17.66 43.86
CA ASN A 485 -9.28 -18.90 43.51
C ASN A 485 -10.80 -18.64 43.55
N ASP A 486 -11.52 -19.36 42.70
CA ASP A 486 -12.98 -19.51 42.65
C ASP A 486 -13.83 -18.32 42.16
N LYS A 487 -14.08 -18.29 40.83
CA LYS A 487 -15.38 -18.70 40.23
C LYS A 487 -15.40 -18.31 38.76
N LYS A 488 -15.84 -19.27 37.94
CA LYS A 488 -16.13 -19.16 36.50
C LYS A 488 -16.84 -17.83 36.17
N VAL A 489 -16.14 -16.91 35.50
CA VAL A 489 -16.78 -15.84 34.72
C VAL A 489 -17.18 -16.44 33.38
N SER A 490 -18.21 -17.27 33.41
CA SER A 490 -18.97 -17.66 32.22
C SER A 490 -20.09 -16.64 32.10
N LEU A 491 -19.97 -15.65 31.22
CA LEU A 491 -21.06 -14.88 30.61
C LEU A 491 -20.45 -13.80 29.71
N VAL A 492 -20.03 -14.16 28.49
CA VAL A 492 -19.95 -13.17 27.42
C VAL A 492 -21.41 -12.74 27.18
N SER A 493 -21.77 -11.52 27.56
CA SER A 493 -23.13 -11.02 27.34
C SER A 493 -23.44 -11.06 25.84
N SER A 494 -24.67 -11.41 25.44
CA SER A 494 -25.10 -11.43 24.03
C SER A 494 -24.78 -10.13 23.27
N LYS A 495 -24.67 -8.99 23.98
CA LYS A 495 -24.26 -7.69 23.44
C LYS A 495 -22.81 -7.66 22.93
N VAL A 496 -21.88 -8.29 23.64
CA VAL A 496 -20.45 -8.32 23.23
C VAL A 496 -20.28 -9.10 21.93
N THR A 497 -21.03 -10.19 21.75
CA THR A 497 -21.03 -10.97 20.51
C THR A 497 -21.54 -10.15 19.33
N ILE A 498 -22.65 -9.41 19.51
CA ILE A 498 -23.19 -8.52 18.45
C ILE A 498 -22.17 -7.44 18.10
N TYR A 499 -21.60 -6.77 19.10
CA TYR A 499 -20.55 -5.76 18.89
C TYR A 499 -19.30 -6.35 18.22
N ALA A 500 -18.96 -7.60 18.48
CA ALA A 500 -17.83 -8.26 17.83
C ALA A 500 -18.09 -8.47 16.33
N ILE A 501 -19.30 -8.90 15.95
CA ILE A 501 -19.71 -9.05 14.54
C ILE A 501 -19.71 -7.67 13.84
N GLU A 502 -20.35 -6.67 14.44
CA GLU A 502 -20.40 -5.31 13.90
C GLU A 502 -18.99 -4.71 13.71
N THR A 503 -18.11 -4.87 14.70
CA THR A 503 -16.71 -4.42 14.60
C THR A 503 -15.94 -5.19 13.53
N GLN A 504 -16.17 -6.50 13.41
CA GLN A 504 -15.52 -7.35 12.42
C GLN A 504 -15.88 -6.95 10.99
N ILE A 505 -17.15 -6.61 10.73
CA ILE A 505 -17.61 -6.08 9.44
C ILE A 505 -16.86 -4.78 9.11
N VAL A 506 -16.82 -3.82 10.04
CA VAL A 506 -16.15 -2.53 9.84
C VAL A 506 -14.64 -2.69 9.63
N CYS A 507 -13.98 -3.54 10.41
CA CYS A 507 -12.55 -3.80 10.24
C CYS A 507 -12.24 -4.48 8.89
N SER A 508 -13.10 -5.40 8.43
CA SER A 508 -12.96 -6.06 7.13
C SER A 508 -13.11 -5.07 5.97
N LEU A 509 -14.03 -4.11 6.07
CA LEU A 509 -14.15 -3.00 5.12
C LEU A 509 -12.82 -2.24 4.99
N TYR A 510 -12.28 -1.74 6.10
CA TYR A 510 -11.04 -0.97 6.05
C TYR A 510 -9.86 -1.80 5.53
N LEU A 511 -9.71 -3.06 5.94
CA LEU A 511 -8.63 -3.91 5.43
C LEU A 511 -8.71 -4.13 3.90
N LEU A 512 -9.92 -4.30 3.36
CA LEU A 512 -10.14 -4.41 1.91
C LEU A 512 -9.84 -3.09 1.19
N ILE A 513 -10.27 -1.96 1.74
CA ILE A 513 -9.98 -0.63 1.19
C ILE A 513 -8.47 -0.40 1.16
N LEU A 514 -7.76 -0.65 2.26
CA LEU A 514 -6.30 -0.48 2.34
C LEU A 514 -5.56 -1.39 1.35
N LYS A 515 -6.11 -2.56 1.02
CA LYS A 515 -5.54 -3.49 0.05
C LYS A 515 -5.75 -3.04 -1.41
N LEU A 516 -6.92 -2.47 -1.73
CA LEU A 516 -7.31 -2.10 -3.09
C LEU A 516 -6.90 -0.66 -3.46
N LEU A 517 -7.07 0.29 -2.53
CA LEU A 517 -6.79 1.72 -2.72
C LEU A 517 -5.42 2.09 -2.14
N ASP A 518 -4.36 1.46 -2.63
CA ASP A 518 -3.00 1.63 -2.06
C ASP A 518 -2.52 3.10 -2.09
N GLY A 519 -2.99 3.90 -3.06
CA GLY A 519 -2.70 5.34 -3.12
C GLY A 519 -3.25 6.16 -1.95
N GLN A 520 -4.31 5.69 -1.28
CA GLN A 520 -4.95 6.36 -0.14
C GLN A 520 -4.64 5.69 1.21
N ASN A 521 -3.89 4.58 1.20
CA ASN A 521 -3.61 3.74 2.36
C ASN A 521 -3.03 4.53 3.55
N GLN A 522 -2.07 5.43 3.29
CA GLN A 522 -1.50 6.29 4.32
C GLN A 522 -2.55 7.23 4.93
N ASN A 523 -3.32 7.93 4.11
CA ASN A 523 -4.36 8.86 4.57
C ASN A 523 -5.42 8.14 5.43
N ILE A 524 -5.95 7.03 4.92
CA ILE A 524 -6.98 6.23 5.60
C ILE A 524 -6.46 5.71 6.95
N THR A 525 -5.27 5.11 6.97
CA THR A 525 -4.73 4.54 8.21
C THR A 525 -4.42 5.65 9.23
N MET A 526 -3.95 6.82 8.79
CA MET A 526 -3.74 7.97 9.67
C MET A 526 -5.05 8.48 10.27
N ASN A 527 -6.11 8.66 9.47
CA ASN A 527 -7.42 9.11 9.95
C ASN A 527 -8.02 8.18 11.00
N ILE A 528 -7.88 6.85 10.81
CA ILE A 528 -8.36 5.86 11.78
C ILE A 528 -7.49 5.88 13.05
N THR A 529 -6.16 5.93 12.89
CA THR A 529 -5.22 5.87 14.02
C THR A 529 -5.39 7.03 14.99
N TYR A 530 -5.61 8.24 14.46
CA TYR A 530 -5.78 9.46 15.25
C TYR A 530 -7.25 9.83 15.52
N PHE A 531 -8.19 8.95 15.19
CA PHE A 531 -9.56 9.16 15.63
C PHE A 531 -9.62 9.11 17.17
N PRO A 532 -10.23 10.11 17.85
CA PRO A 532 -10.18 10.23 19.29
C PRO A 532 -10.59 8.95 20.02
N ASN A 533 -9.71 8.46 20.91
CA ASN A 533 -9.88 7.27 21.76
C ASN A 533 -10.16 5.94 21.04
N LEU A 534 -10.09 5.86 19.71
CA LEU A 534 -10.43 4.62 19.00
C LEU A 534 -9.45 3.48 19.28
N ILE A 535 -8.14 3.72 19.16
CA ILE A 535 -7.10 2.68 19.37
C ILE A 535 -7.11 2.11 20.80
N PRO A 536 -7.18 2.93 21.87
CA PRO A 536 -7.35 2.43 23.23
C PRO A 536 -8.63 1.63 23.43
N CYS A 537 -9.74 2.08 22.82
CA CYS A 537 -11.01 1.39 22.92
C CYS A 537 -10.99 0.04 22.19
N LEU A 538 -10.36 -0.04 21.02
CA LEU A 538 -10.17 -1.28 20.28
C LEU A 538 -9.31 -2.28 21.06
N TRP A 539 -8.22 -1.83 21.69
CA TRP A 539 -7.39 -2.71 22.53
C TRP A 539 -8.18 -3.30 23.69
N LYS A 540 -8.89 -2.46 24.45
CA LYS A 540 -9.73 -2.93 25.56
C LYS A 540 -10.82 -3.87 25.08
N PHE A 541 -11.49 -3.54 23.97
CA PHE A 541 -12.50 -4.41 23.38
C PHE A 541 -11.93 -5.79 22.99
N LEU A 542 -10.76 -5.82 22.34
CA LEU A 542 -10.01 -7.03 22.01
C LEU A 542 -9.75 -7.88 23.26
N THR A 543 -9.33 -7.30 24.39
CA THR A 543 -9.11 -8.05 25.63
C THR A 543 -10.38 -8.69 26.22
N CYS A 544 -11.57 -8.22 25.85
CA CYS A 544 -12.84 -8.80 26.27
C CYS A 544 -13.32 -9.95 25.37
N LEU A 545 -12.67 -10.22 24.24
CA LEU A 545 -13.10 -11.26 23.29
C LEU A 545 -12.75 -12.68 23.78
N GLY A 546 -13.69 -13.60 23.58
CA GLY A 546 -13.54 -15.02 23.88
C GLY A 546 -14.03 -15.45 25.27
N PRO A 547 -14.21 -16.76 25.52
CA PRO A 547 -14.84 -17.29 26.72
C PRO A 547 -14.01 -17.10 28.01
N LYS A 548 -12.69 -16.90 27.87
CA LYS A 548 -11.75 -16.68 28.99
C LYS A 548 -11.21 -15.23 29.03
N GLY A 549 -11.51 -14.40 28.03
CA GLY A 549 -10.93 -13.07 27.86
C GLY A 549 -9.44 -13.08 27.54
N ASN A 550 -8.80 -11.91 27.66
CA ASN A 550 -7.36 -11.68 27.51
C ASN A 550 -6.76 -12.19 26.19
N MET A 551 -7.52 -12.11 25.10
CA MET A 551 -7.05 -12.51 23.76
C MET A 551 -6.68 -13.99 23.64
N GLU A 552 -7.04 -14.85 24.60
CA GLU A 552 -6.70 -16.29 24.57
C GLU A 552 -7.32 -17.01 23.37
N ILE A 553 -8.42 -16.50 22.83
CA ILE A 553 -9.07 -17.03 21.62
C ILE A 553 -8.09 -17.12 20.43
N PHE A 554 -7.21 -16.11 20.28
CA PHE A 554 -6.21 -16.05 19.21
C PHE A 554 -5.01 -16.97 19.45
N LEU A 555 -4.83 -17.47 20.68
CA LEU A 555 -3.77 -18.41 21.05
C LEU A 555 -4.25 -19.88 21.05
N SER A 556 -5.47 -20.15 20.60
CA SER A 556 -5.98 -21.51 20.47
C SER A 556 -5.35 -22.26 19.28
N ASP A 557 -5.15 -23.57 19.42
CA ASP A 557 -4.56 -24.42 18.37
C ASP A 557 -5.30 -24.33 17.03
N SER A 558 -6.63 -24.14 17.06
CA SER A 558 -7.45 -24.00 15.85
C SER A 558 -7.12 -22.71 15.08
N VAL A 559 -7.00 -21.60 15.79
CA VAL A 559 -6.70 -20.29 15.19
C VAL A 559 -5.25 -20.22 14.74
N ILE A 560 -4.32 -20.78 15.51
CA ILE A 560 -2.89 -20.76 15.15
C ILE A 560 -2.62 -21.58 13.87
N LYS A 561 -3.33 -22.70 13.67
CA LYS A 561 -3.17 -23.54 12.47
C LYS A 561 -3.75 -22.91 11.21
N ASP A 562 -4.84 -22.17 11.35
CA ASP A 562 -5.54 -21.56 10.22
C ASP A 562 -6.15 -20.19 10.63
N PRO A 563 -5.32 -19.15 10.76
CA PRO A 563 -5.77 -17.86 11.29
C PRO A 563 -6.71 -17.12 10.35
N GLU A 564 -6.72 -17.48 9.06
CA GLU A 564 -7.61 -16.87 8.05
C GLU A 564 -9.08 -17.29 8.23
N LYS A 565 -9.34 -18.40 8.92
CA LYS A 565 -10.70 -18.85 9.24
C LYS A 565 -11.31 -18.16 10.46
N GLU A 566 -10.53 -17.47 11.28
CA GLU A 566 -11.02 -16.79 12.46
C GLU A 566 -11.59 -15.41 12.09
N PRO A 567 -12.92 -15.19 12.13
CA PRO A 567 -13.52 -13.94 11.66
C PRO A 567 -13.02 -12.72 12.43
N LEU A 568 -12.76 -12.88 13.74
CA LEU A 568 -12.28 -11.81 14.63
C LEU A 568 -10.82 -11.39 14.33
N MET A 569 -10.10 -12.12 13.48
CA MET A 569 -8.73 -11.80 13.07
C MET A 569 -8.63 -10.44 12.38
N SER A 570 -9.68 -10.03 11.65
CA SER A 570 -9.77 -8.72 11.00
C SER A 570 -9.67 -7.55 12.00
N ILE A 571 -10.24 -7.69 13.20
CA ILE A 571 -10.17 -6.68 14.26
C ILE A 571 -8.74 -6.55 14.75
N LEU A 572 -8.08 -7.68 15.01
CA LEU A 572 -6.67 -7.70 15.42
C LEU A 572 -5.76 -7.14 14.33
N GLU A 573 -6.00 -7.45 13.06
CA GLU A 573 -5.19 -6.94 11.94
C GLU A 573 -5.29 -5.43 11.79
N LEU A 574 -6.50 -4.86 11.81
CA LEU A 574 -6.69 -3.41 11.73
C LEU A 574 -6.06 -2.71 12.94
N PHE A 575 -6.25 -3.26 14.14
CA PHE A 575 -5.58 -2.79 15.35
C PHE A 575 -4.06 -2.79 15.18
N CYS A 576 -3.47 -3.88 14.66
CA CYS A 576 -2.03 -3.95 14.46
C CYS A 576 -1.51 -2.88 13.49
N LYS A 577 -2.21 -2.65 12.37
CA LYS A 577 -1.84 -1.62 11.38
C LYS A 577 -1.85 -0.22 12.00
N CYS A 578 -2.90 0.12 12.74
CA CYS A 578 -3.03 1.43 13.37
C CYS A 578 -2.08 1.59 14.56
N CYS A 579 -1.96 0.57 15.42
CA CYS A 579 -1.06 0.57 16.57
C CYS A 579 0.41 0.70 16.14
N ASN A 580 0.81 0.09 15.02
CA ASN A 580 2.14 0.29 14.47
C ASN A 580 2.40 1.76 14.10
N ILE A 581 1.43 2.46 13.49
CA ILE A 581 1.58 3.91 13.19
C ILE A 581 1.62 4.73 14.47
N TRP A 582 0.73 4.44 15.43
CA TRP A 582 0.72 5.11 16.73
C TRP A 582 2.05 4.94 17.48
N LEU A 583 2.62 3.73 17.54
CA LEU A 583 3.92 3.49 18.19
C LEU A 583 5.09 4.20 17.50
N MET A 584 4.97 4.48 16.20
CA MET A 584 5.99 5.22 15.44
C MET A 584 5.97 6.73 15.69
N THR A 585 4.90 7.24 16.30
CA THR A 585 4.58 8.69 16.37
C THR A 585 4.37 9.19 17.80
N ILE A 586 4.11 8.28 18.73
CA ILE A 586 4.06 8.57 20.16
C ILE A 586 5.46 8.89 20.69
N ASP A 587 5.57 10.02 21.40
CA ASP A 587 6.82 10.45 21.98
C ASP A 587 7.08 9.80 23.34
N ASP A 588 8.32 9.91 23.82
CA ASP A 588 8.73 9.27 25.07
C ASP A 588 8.03 9.91 26.30
N GLU A 589 7.70 11.20 26.26
CA GLU A 589 7.01 11.87 27.38
C GLU A 589 5.57 11.36 27.52
N GLU A 590 4.85 11.27 26.40
CA GLU A 590 3.48 10.77 26.35
C GLU A 590 3.39 9.28 26.73
N LEU A 591 4.31 8.45 26.23
CA LEU A 591 4.31 7.01 26.49
C LEU A 591 4.80 6.66 27.90
N TYR A 592 5.93 7.23 28.33
CA TYR A 592 6.60 6.82 29.57
C TYR A 592 6.20 7.63 30.79
N ASP A 593 6.10 8.95 30.64
CA ASP A 593 5.92 9.85 31.78
C ASP A 593 4.44 10.12 32.03
N LYS A 594 3.66 10.40 30.97
CA LYS A 594 2.21 10.63 31.06
C LYS A 594 1.38 9.34 30.96
N GLN A 595 1.91 8.30 30.32
CA GLN A 595 1.22 7.03 30.06
C GLN A 595 -0.15 7.21 29.40
N ILE A 596 -0.18 8.00 28.32
CA ILE A 596 -1.38 8.24 27.52
C ILE A 596 -1.18 7.79 26.06
N PRO A 597 -2.20 7.18 25.44
CA PRO A 597 -3.48 6.79 26.03
C PRO A 597 -3.43 5.44 26.78
N PHE A 598 -2.26 4.79 26.81
CA PHE A 598 -2.07 3.44 27.38
C PHE A 598 -1.21 3.46 28.64
N SER A 599 -1.65 2.69 29.65
CA SER A 599 -0.85 2.44 30.83
C SER A 599 0.25 1.42 30.54
N ILE A 600 1.46 1.64 31.07
CA ILE A 600 2.56 0.70 30.89
C ILE A 600 2.21 -0.67 31.49
N GLU A 601 1.72 -0.68 32.73
CA GLU A 601 1.44 -1.90 33.48
C GLU A 601 0.22 -2.66 32.96
N ASN A 602 -0.86 -1.95 32.64
CA ASN A 602 -2.14 -2.58 32.29
C ASN A 602 -2.32 -2.83 30.78
N ASP A 603 -1.59 -2.11 29.92
CA ASP A 603 -1.78 -2.20 28.47
C ASP A 603 -0.49 -2.59 27.74
N ILE A 604 0.60 -1.82 27.88
CA ILE A 604 1.84 -2.01 27.08
C ILE A 604 2.55 -3.34 27.40
N ILE A 605 2.69 -3.70 28.67
CA ILE A 605 3.30 -4.98 29.07
C ILE A 605 2.44 -6.17 28.61
N PRO A 606 1.11 -6.22 28.90
CA PRO A 606 0.24 -7.26 28.37
C PRO A 606 0.25 -7.36 26.84
N MET A 607 0.27 -6.22 26.15
CA MET A 607 0.36 -6.15 24.68
C MET A 607 1.67 -6.78 24.18
N SER A 608 2.79 -6.44 24.81
CA SER A 608 4.11 -7.00 24.50
C SER A 608 4.14 -8.52 24.72
N VAL A 609 3.61 -9.00 25.85
CA VAL A 609 3.54 -10.43 26.17
C VAL A 609 2.64 -11.19 25.19
N PHE A 610 1.47 -10.64 24.85
CA PHE A 610 0.54 -11.24 23.91
C PHE A 610 1.17 -11.38 22.52
N PHE A 611 1.67 -10.28 21.94
CA PHE A 611 2.24 -10.34 20.59
C PHE A 611 3.50 -11.20 20.53
N ASN A 612 4.32 -11.23 21.58
CA ASN A 612 5.50 -12.08 21.62
C ASN A 612 5.11 -13.56 21.54
N LYS A 613 4.12 -13.97 22.35
CA LYS A 613 3.58 -15.34 22.32
C LYS A 613 2.86 -15.67 21.02
N PHE A 614 2.01 -14.76 20.53
CA PHE A 614 1.20 -14.95 19.33
C PHE A 614 2.07 -15.12 18.08
N CYS A 615 3.02 -14.21 17.86
CA CYS A 615 3.95 -14.31 16.73
C CYS A 615 4.82 -15.57 16.82
N PHE A 616 5.30 -15.93 18.02
CA PHE A 616 6.07 -17.14 18.21
C PHE A 616 5.25 -18.39 17.87
N ALA A 617 4.01 -18.49 18.38
CA ALA A 617 3.12 -19.62 18.12
C ALA A 617 2.78 -19.77 16.62
N LEU A 618 2.48 -18.67 15.92
CA LEU A 618 2.22 -18.67 14.48
C LEU A 618 3.41 -19.21 13.68
N LEU A 619 4.65 -18.84 14.05
CA LEU A 619 5.84 -19.36 13.37
C LEU A 619 6.11 -20.83 13.71
N SER A 620 5.96 -21.23 14.98
CA SER A 620 6.17 -22.61 15.41
C SER A 620 5.26 -23.61 14.69
N HIS A 621 4.04 -23.20 14.34
CA HIS A 621 3.08 -24.03 13.61
C HIS A 621 3.04 -23.79 12.10
N SER A 622 3.81 -22.83 11.59
CA SER A 622 3.92 -22.58 10.15
C SER A 622 4.59 -23.75 9.42
N SER A 623 4.22 -23.99 8.16
CA SER A 623 4.88 -25.03 7.37
C SER A 623 6.35 -24.68 7.11
N PRO A 624 7.26 -25.68 7.01
CA PRO A 624 8.69 -25.44 6.82
C PRO A 624 9.01 -24.57 5.60
N GLU A 625 8.27 -24.76 4.52
CA GLU A 625 8.48 -24.06 3.23
C GLU A 625 7.47 -22.94 2.96
N GLY A 626 6.39 -22.83 3.75
CA GLY A 626 5.36 -21.81 3.56
C GLY A 626 5.73 -20.44 4.12
N CYS A 627 5.15 -19.41 3.51
CA CYS A 627 5.14 -18.06 4.08
C CYS A 627 4.28 -18.04 5.36
N PRO A 628 4.66 -17.24 6.37
CA PRO A 628 3.78 -16.99 7.52
C PRO A 628 2.42 -16.41 7.05
N PRO A 629 1.36 -16.60 7.85
CA PRO A 629 0.06 -16.01 7.58
C PRO A 629 0.12 -14.48 7.43
N THR A 630 -0.83 -13.89 6.69
CA THR A 630 -0.88 -12.44 6.42
C THR A 630 -0.85 -11.57 7.70
N ILE A 631 -1.57 -11.99 8.75
CA ILE A 631 -1.59 -11.31 10.05
C ILE A 631 -0.21 -11.26 10.72
N PHE A 632 0.65 -12.26 10.49
CA PHE A 632 1.93 -12.39 11.19
C PHE A 632 2.79 -11.14 11.01
N GLU A 633 2.85 -10.60 9.79
CA GLU A 633 3.68 -9.43 9.50
C GLU A 633 3.12 -8.15 10.17
N SER A 634 1.79 -8.00 10.21
CA SER A 634 1.13 -6.88 10.91
C SER A 634 1.39 -6.95 12.43
N ALA A 635 1.21 -8.12 13.04
CA ALA A 635 1.46 -8.33 14.47
C ALA A 635 2.94 -8.20 14.84
N ARG A 636 3.84 -8.75 14.01
CA ARG A 636 5.29 -8.66 14.19
C ARG A 636 5.79 -7.22 14.16
N LYS A 637 5.22 -6.37 13.29
CA LYS A 637 5.57 -4.94 13.25
C LYS A 637 5.30 -4.27 14.59
N VAL A 638 4.10 -4.43 15.16
CA VAL A 638 3.76 -3.91 16.50
C VAL A 638 4.72 -4.44 17.56
N LEU A 639 4.94 -5.76 17.58
CA LEU A 639 5.85 -6.41 18.52
C LEU A 639 7.26 -5.80 18.48
N PHE A 640 7.79 -5.59 17.28
CA PHE A 640 9.11 -4.99 17.08
C PHE A 640 9.16 -3.54 17.50
N GLN A 641 8.10 -2.75 17.27
CA GLN A 641 8.06 -1.37 17.76
C GLN A 641 8.06 -1.33 19.30
N LEU A 642 7.27 -2.19 19.94
CA LEU A 642 7.25 -2.30 21.40
C LEU A 642 8.63 -2.70 21.96
N HIS A 643 9.27 -3.70 21.35
CA HIS A 643 10.62 -4.12 21.74
C HIS A 643 11.66 -3.01 21.52
N LEU A 644 11.55 -2.23 20.45
CA LEU A 644 12.44 -1.10 20.16
C LEU A 644 12.26 0.04 21.17
N LYS A 645 11.02 0.34 21.58
CA LYS A 645 10.72 1.29 22.65
C LYS A 645 11.31 0.79 23.98
N ASP A 646 11.07 -0.47 24.38
CA ASP A 646 11.67 -1.05 25.60
C ASP A 646 13.21 -1.02 25.57
N SER A 647 13.82 -1.31 24.42
CA SER A 647 15.28 -1.22 24.22
C SER A 647 15.83 0.20 24.35
N ARG A 648 14.98 1.24 24.24
CA ARG A 648 15.35 2.65 24.38
C ARG A 648 15.20 3.10 25.83
N ARG A 649 14.02 2.88 26.42
CA ARG A 649 13.75 3.09 27.85
C ARG A 649 12.98 1.89 28.36
N SER A 650 13.63 1.09 29.20
CA SER A 650 13.06 -0.18 29.63
C SER A 650 11.87 0.03 30.56
N PHE A 651 10.76 -0.61 30.19
CA PHE A 651 9.54 -0.72 30.96
C PHE A 651 9.31 -2.13 31.52
N SER A 652 10.07 -3.15 31.08
CA SER A 652 9.97 -4.54 31.56
C SER A 652 11.12 -4.95 32.52
N LYS A 653 11.31 -4.23 33.63
CA LYS A 653 12.50 -4.39 34.50
C LYS A 653 12.52 -5.65 35.38
N GLU A 654 11.38 -6.22 35.74
CA GLU A 654 11.30 -7.33 36.72
C GLU A 654 11.32 -8.73 36.07
N GLU A 655 10.68 -8.88 34.91
CA GLU A 655 10.71 -10.10 34.09
C GLU A 655 11.09 -9.74 32.66
N ASN A 656 12.10 -10.40 32.10
CA ASN A 656 12.43 -10.25 30.68
C ASN A 656 11.36 -10.94 29.83
N VAL A 657 10.26 -10.20 29.57
CA VAL A 657 9.08 -10.64 28.82
C VAL A 657 9.39 -11.00 27.36
N TRP A 658 10.54 -10.57 26.84
CA TRP A 658 10.98 -10.82 25.48
C TRP A 658 11.54 -12.22 25.31
N LEU A 659 12.27 -12.74 26.30
CA LEU A 659 12.92 -14.04 26.23
C LEU A 659 11.93 -15.19 26.42
N LEU A 660 11.59 -15.86 25.31
CA LEU A 660 10.84 -17.11 25.32
C LEU A 660 11.78 -18.32 25.42
N ILE A 661 13.00 -18.21 24.89
CA ILE A 661 14.05 -19.24 24.94
C ILE A 661 15.12 -18.80 25.95
N LYS A 662 14.85 -18.97 27.24
CA LYS A 662 15.74 -18.50 28.32
C LYS A 662 17.10 -19.22 28.34
N ASP A 663 17.12 -20.54 28.20
CA ASP A 663 18.33 -21.38 28.20
C ASP A 663 18.41 -22.20 26.89
N PRO A 664 19.01 -21.69 25.82
CA PRO A 664 19.05 -22.35 24.51
C PRO A 664 19.97 -23.58 24.46
N LYS A 665 20.79 -23.79 25.49
CA LYS A 665 21.65 -24.98 25.71
C LYS A 665 20.93 -26.12 26.46
N LYS A 666 19.76 -25.86 27.05
CA LYS A 666 18.92 -26.87 27.71
C LYS A 666 17.74 -27.25 26.81
N SER A 667 17.10 -28.39 27.09
CA SER A 667 15.89 -28.77 26.37
C SER A 667 14.83 -27.68 26.51
N LEU A 668 14.12 -27.37 25.43
CA LEU A 668 13.06 -26.34 25.41
C LEU A 668 12.07 -26.50 26.58
N PRO A 669 11.60 -25.39 27.20
CA PRO A 669 10.54 -25.42 28.20
C PRO A 669 9.31 -26.24 27.78
N LYS A 670 8.58 -26.86 28.72
CA LYS A 670 7.38 -27.68 28.43
C LYS A 670 6.33 -26.92 27.61
N SER A 671 6.11 -25.64 27.91
CA SER A 671 5.19 -24.76 27.16
C SER A 671 5.59 -24.58 25.69
N LEU A 672 6.90 -24.55 25.38
CA LEU A 672 7.39 -24.51 24.01
C LEU A 672 7.35 -25.89 23.36
N LYS A 673 7.63 -26.96 24.11
CA LYS A 673 7.52 -28.35 23.61
C LYS A 673 6.12 -28.67 23.08
N ASP A 674 5.07 -28.14 23.71
CA ASP A 674 3.70 -28.31 23.22
C ASP A 674 3.43 -27.53 21.91
N LEU A 675 4.03 -26.36 21.73
CA LEU A 675 3.98 -25.58 20.48
C LEU A 675 4.78 -26.21 19.33
N PHE A 676 5.83 -26.98 19.62
CA PHE A 676 6.60 -27.72 18.62
C PHE A 676 6.05 -29.12 18.32
N LYS A 677 5.00 -29.58 18.99
CA LYS A 677 4.36 -30.86 18.68
C LYS A 677 3.55 -30.74 17.39
N ASN A 678 4.19 -31.00 16.25
CA ASN A 678 3.50 -31.60 15.10
C ASN A 678 4.46 -32.21 14.06
N LYS A 679 4.62 -33.53 14.12
CA LYS A 679 4.86 -34.42 12.96
C LYS A 679 4.38 -35.83 13.32
N LYS A 680 3.11 -36.14 13.04
CA LYS A 680 2.74 -37.50 12.58
C LYS A 680 2.92 -37.48 11.06
N SER A 681 4.17 -37.61 10.60
CA SER A 681 4.47 -38.00 9.24
C SER A 681 4.97 -39.44 9.30
N SER A 682 4.11 -40.35 8.83
CA SER A 682 4.41 -41.73 8.53
C SER A 682 5.48 -41.83 7.45
N SER A 683 6.76 -41.99 7.82
CA SER A 683 7.79 -42.79 7.10
C SER A 683 9.18 -42.66 7.74
N SER A 684 9.84 -43.82 7.84
CA SER A 684 11.28 -44.10 8.11
C SER A 684 11.96 -43.60 9.40
N SER A 685 12.42 -44.62 10.14
CA SER A 685 13.42 -44.68 11.22
C SER A 685 14.48 -43.57 11.27
N ASN A 686 14.39 -42.72 12.31
CA ASN A 686 15.49 -42.13 13.12
C ASN A 686 15.01 -40.91 13.97
N THR A 687 13.71 -40.78 14.24
CA THR A 687 13.09 -39.56 14.80
C THR A 687 12.89 -39.55 16.32
N LYS A 688 13.51 -40.46 17.08
CA LYS A 688 13.39 -40.45 18.55
C LYS A 688 14.28 -39.42 19.27
N ASP A 689 15.31 -38.88 18.62
CA ASP A 689 16.30 -38.01 19.28
C ASP A 689 16.08 -36.49 19.08
N GLN A 690 15.21 -36.05 18.16
CA GLN A 690 15.03 -34.61 17.90
C GLN A 690 14.29 -33.84 19.01
N LEU A 691 13.49 -34.52 19.85
CA LEU A 691 12.74 -33.87 20.95
C LEU A 691 13.61 -33.51 22.17
N GLY A 692 14.80 -34.10 22.28
CA GLY A 692 15.77 -33.79 23.34
C GLY A 692 16.74 -32.65 22.99
N MET A 693 16.88 -32.35 21.69
CA MET A 693 17.86 -31.36 21.20
C MET A 693 17.56 -29.95 21.70
N SER A 694 18.63 -29.28 22.10
CA SER A 694 18.65 -27.86 22.44
C SER A 694 18.36 -26.99 21.21
N PHE A 695 17.97 -25.73 21.42
CA PHE A 695 17.67 -24.82 20.30
C PHE A 695 18.91 -24.57 19.42
N LEU A 696 20.11 -24.54 20.02
CA LEU A 696 21.37 -24.39 19.30
C LEU A 696 21.69 -25.61 18.42
N GLU A 697 21.47 -26.82 18.93
CA GLU A 697 21.67 -28.05 18.14
C GLU A 697 20.73 -28.08 16.93
N ARG A 698 19.46 -27.68 17.12
CA ARG A 698 18.50 -27.56 16.01
C ARG A 698 18.95 -26.59 14.93
N ILE A 699 19.53 -25.43 15.30
CA ILE A 699 20.08 -24.49 14.33
C ILE A 699 21.29 -25.10 13.59
N ARG A 700 22.16 -25.82 14.30
CA ARG A 700 23.33 -26.50 13.69
C ARG A 700 22.92 -27.59 12.70
N GLU A 701 21.83 -28.31 13.00
CA GLU A 701 21.19 -29.30 12.12
C GLU A 701 20.31 -28.67 11.01
N ASN A 702 20.35 -27.34 10.86
CA ASN A 702 19.56 -26.59 9.88
C ASN A 702 18.03 -26.79 9.99
N ASP A 703 17.49 -26.89 11.21
CA ASP A 703 16.04 -26.95 11.43
C ASP A 703 15.36 -25.69 10.88
N PRO A 704 14.45 -25.82 9.89
CA PRO A 704 13.87 -24.68 9.19
C PRO A 704 13.05 -23.77 10.10
N ILE A 705 12.38 -24.33 11.11
CA ILE A 705 11.54 -23.56 12.04
C ILE A 705 12.42 -22.75 12.99
N SER A 706 13.47 -23.35 13.57
CA SER A 706 14.41 -22.66 14.46
C SER A 706 15.14 -21.52 13.73
N ILE A 707 15.52 -21.72 12.46
CA ILE A 707 16.10 -20.66 11.61
C ILE A 707 15.08 -19.56 11.33
N LYS A 708 13.80 -19.90 11.04
CA LYS A 708 12.73 -18.90 10.87
C LYS A 708 12.54 -18.06 12.14
N ILE A 709 12.52 -18.69 13.32
CA ILE A 709 12.41 -17.98 14.61
C ILE A 709 13.62 -17.06 14.83
N LEU A 710 14.83 -17.55 14.57
CA LEU A 710 16.05 -16.72 14.68
C LEU A 710 15.99 -15.48 13.79
N ASN A 711 15.55 -15.63 12.54
CA ASN A 711 15.50 -14.53 11.58
C ASN A 711 14.32 -13.57 11.79
N LEU A 712 13.16 -14.09 12.22
CA LEU A 712 11.92 -13.31 12.30
C LEU A 712 11.58 -12.84 13.72
N LEU A 713 12.04 -13.51 14.77
CA LEU A 713 11.82 -13.18 16.18
C LEU A 713 13.09 -13.28 17.05
N PRO A 714 14.21 -12.62 16.66
CA PRO A 714 15.49 -12.77 17.36
C PRO A 714 15.49 -12.31 18.82
N HIS A 715 14.62 -11.37 19.19
CA HIS A 715 14.50 -10.88 20.58
C HIS A 715 14.04 -11.97 21.56
N THR A 716 13.49 -13.07 21.06
CA THR A 716 13.11 -14.24 21.87
C THR A 716 14.30 -15.06 22.36
N ILE A 717 15.49 -14.78 21.81
CA ILE A 717 16.75 -15.49 22.05
C ILE A 717 17.76 -14.53 22.69
N PRO A 718 18.49 -14.97 23.74
CA PRO A 718 19.51 -14.17 24.41
C PRO A 718 20.59 -13.66 23.44
N PHE A 719 21.07 -12.43 23.67
CA PHE A 719 22.11 -11.78 22.87
C PHE A 719 23.36 -12.64 22.71
N GLY A 720 23.89 -13.19 23.81
CA GLY A 720 25.11 -14.02 23.77
C GLY A 720 24.96 -15.24 22.84
N THR A 721 23.79 -15.88 22.84
CA THR A 721 23.51 -17.01 21.95
C THR A 721 23.44 -16.60 20.48
N ARG A 722 22.81 -15.46 20.17
CA ARG A 722 22.78 -14.91 18.80
C ARG A 722 24.17 -14.53 18.32
N LEU A 723 25.03 -14.02 19.21
CA LEU A 723 26.41 -13.70 18.91
C LEU A 723 27.24 -14.96 18.61
N ASP A 724 27.06 -16.03 19.38
CA ASP A 724 27.71 -17.33 19.11
C ASP A 724 27.30 -17.87 17.73
N ILE A 725 25.99 -17.86 17.42
CA ILE A 725 25.48 -18.29 16.10
C ILE A 725 26.06 -17.41 14.97
N PHE A 726 26.12 -16.10 15.19
CA PHE A 726 26.69 -15.16 14.21
C PHE A 726 28.15 -15.47 13.91
N ARG A 727 28.95 -15.77 14.93
CA ARG A 727 30.35 -16.19 14.77
C ARG A 727 30.48 -17.50 14.02
N ASP A 728 29.69 -18.52 14.38
CA ASP A 728 29.63 -19.80 13.67
C ASP A 728 29.29 -19.59 12.17
N TYR A 729 28.44 -18.61 11.85
CA TYR A 729 28.13 -18.23 10.47
C TYR A 729 29.27 -17.49 9.77
N LEU A 730 29.95 -16.57 10.45
CA LEU A 730 31.12 -15.87 9.89
C LEU A 730 32.25 -16.85 9.56
N ASP A 731 32.58 -17.76 10.48
CA ASP A 731 33.64 -18.76 10.29
C ASP A 731 33.38 -19.66 9.07
N LYS A 732 32.12 -20.08 8.87
CA LYS A 732 31.69 -20.85 7.69
C LYS A 732 31.64 -20.03 6.39
N SER A 733 31.53 -18.71 6.51
CA SER A 733 31.39 -17.80 5.36
C SER A 733 32.71 -17.48 4.67
N ILE A 734 33.84 -17.71 5.36
CA ILE A 734 35.18 -17.49 4.83
C ILE A 734 35.59 -18.76 4.05
N PRO A 735 35.61 -18.71 2.70
CA PRO A 735 36.01 -19.87 1.90
C PRO A 735 37.46 -20.29 2.20
N ASN A 736 37.69 -21.60 2.35
CA ASN A 736 39.01 -22.22 2.41
C ASN A 736 39.68 -22.14 1.04
N TYR A 737 40.14 -20.95 0.67
CA TYR A 737 40.85 -20.70 -0.57
C TYR A 737 42.32 -21.10 -0.42
N SER A 738 42.86 -21.83 -1.40
CA SER A 738 44.29 -22.10 -1.53
C SER A 738 45.09 -20.79 -1.57
N GLU A 739 46.31 -20.78 -1.01
CA GLU A 739 47.23 -19.61 -0.98
C GLU A 739 47.43 -18.93 -2.34
N ALA A 740 47.16 -19.64 -3.45
CA ALA A 740 47.25 -19.16 -4.82
C ALA A 740 46.14 -18.19 -5.26
N THR A 741 45.08 -17.98 -4.46
CA THR A 741 43.89 -17.17 -4.85
C THR A 741 43.73 -15.86 -4.07
N GLY A 742 44.70 -15.49 -3.23
CA GLY A 742 44.71 -14.23 -2.48
C GLY A 742 45.01 -13.00 -3.36
N ILE A 743 44.43 -11.86 -3.01
CA ILE A 743 44.65 -10.58 -3.73
C ILE A 743 45.77 -9.84 -3.04
N THR A 744 46.71 -9.31 -3.80
CA THR A 744 47.72 -8.39 -3.27
C THR A 744 47.43 -6.97 -3.75
N ILE A 745 47.24 -6.04 -2.82
CA ILE A 745 47.05 -4.61 -3.12
C ILE A 745 48.29 -3.82 -2.71
N LYS A 746 48.58 -2.76 -3.46
CA LYS A 746 49.67 -1.82 -3.17
C LYS A 746 49.10 -0.46 -2.80
N VAL A 747 49.39 0.04 -1.62
CA VAL A 747 48.70 1.22 -1.06
C VAL A 747 49.70 2.24 -0.55
N ARG A 748 49.56 3.51 -0.95
CA ARG A 748 50.35 4.63 -0.41
C ARG A 748 49.72 5.11 0.90
N ARG A 749 50.53 5.32 1.94
CA ARG A 749 50.06 5.74 3.28
C ARG A 749 49.22 7.04 3.28
N ALA A 750 49.51 7.97 2.37
CA ALA A 750 48.79 9.23 2.26
C ALA A 750 47.48 9.16 1.45
N HIS A 751 47.20 8.04 0.80
CA HIS A 751 46.07 7.88 -0.14
C HIS A 751 45.42 6.51 0.00
N VAL A 752 45.20 6.06 1.24
CA VAL A 752 44.78 4.70 1.55
C VAL A 752 43.40 4.41 1.00
N LEU A 753 42.46 5.34 1.17
CA LEU A 753 41.10 5.22 0.67
C LEU A 753 41.05 5.16 -0.87
N ASP A 754 41.73 6.08 -1.55
CA ASP A 754 41.73 6.16 -3.01
C ASP A 754 42.41 4.95 -3.66
N ASP A 755 43.59 4.56 -3.18
CA ASP A 755 44.34 3.43 -3.74
C ASP A 755 43.64 2.10 -3.43
N GLY A 756 43.03 1.99 -2.25
CA GLY A 756 42.19 0.86 -1.86
C GLY A 756 40.95 0.74 -2.75
N TYR A 757 40.22 1.85 -2.96
CA TYR A 757 39.04 1.86 -3.81
C TYR A 757 39.35 1.55 -5.27
N LYS A 758 40.43 2.10 -5.84
CA LYS A 758 40.85 1.81 -7.22
C LYS A 758 41.12 0.33 -7.46
N GLN A 759 41.72 -0.36 -6.49
CA GLN A 759 42.09 -1.77 -6.63
C GLN A 759 40.99 -2.75 -6.23
N LEU A 760 40.17 -2.40 -5.24
CA LEU A 760 39.16 -3.31 -4.68
C LEU A 760 37.71 -2.95 -5.04
N GLY A 761 37.42 -1.68 -5.33
CA GLY A 761 36.04 -1.19 -5.52
C GLY A 761 35.30 -1.83 -6.69
N GLY A 762 36.01 -2.18 -7.76
CA GLY A 762 35.45 -2.83 -8.96
C GLY A 762 35.48 -4.36 -8.94
N LEU A 763 35.98 -4.99 -7.87
CA LEU A 763 36.11 -6.45 -7.79
C LEU A 763 34.80 -7.13 -7.40
N ILE A 764 34.63 -8.38 -7.85
CA ILE A 764 33.53 -9.24 -7.42
C ILE A 764 33.67 -9.60 -5.94
N ASP A 765 32.55 -9.77 -5.24
CA ASP A 765 32.54 -9.99 -3.79
C ASP A 765 33.30 -11.26 -3.37
N ALA A 766 33.28 -12.32 -4.19
CA ALA A 766 34.03 -13.55 -3.91
C ALA A 766 35.54 -13.32 -3.78
N LYS A 767 36.08 -12.38 -4.56
CA LYS A 767 37.50 -11.98 -4.52
C LYS A 767 37.81 -11.21 -3.24
N ILE A 768 36.94 -10.30 -2.82
CA ILE A 768 37.08 -9.52 -1.58
C ILE A 768 36.92 -10.40 -0.33
N LYS A 769 36.12 -11.48 -0.41
CA LYS A 769 35.97 -12.49 0.66
C LYS A 769 37.20 -13.40 0.82
N GLY A 770 38.07 -13.47 -0.19
CA GLY A 770 39.36 -14.15 -0.12
C GLY A 770 40.39 -13.38 0.70
N ARG A 771 41.58 -13.97 0.89
CA ARG A 771 42.67 -13.35 1.66
C ARG A 771 43.21 -12.12 0.92
N ILE A 772 43.19 -10.96 1.58
CA ILE A 772 43.74 -9.69 1.07
C ILE A 772 45.11 -9.44 1.71
N ARG A 773 46.16 -9.43 0.89
CA ARG A 773 47.52 -9.05 1.27
C ARG A 773 47.75 -7.58 0.93
N VAL A 774 48.22 -6.81 1.89
CA VAL A 774 48.51 -5.38 1.71
C VAL A 774 50.01 -5.18 1.69
N LYS A 775 50.50 -4.46 0.69
CA LYS A 775 51.88 -3.92 0.64
C LYS A 775 51.83 -2.41 0.65
N PHE A 776 52.40 -1.80 1.68
CA PHE A 776 52.50 -0.35 1.75
C PHE A 776 53.64 0.17 0.88
N ILE A 777 53.40 1.33 0.27
CA ILE A 777 54.40 2.11 -0.45
C ILE A 777 54.76 3.30 0.42
N ASN A 778 56.05 3.44 0.74
CA ASN A 778 56.55 4.55 1.54
C ASN A 778 56.64 5.86 0.72
N GLU A 779 57.00 6.97 1.36
CA GLU A 779 57.09 8.30 0.72
C GLU A 779 58.11 8.37 -0.44
N THR A 780 59.12 7.49 -0.41
CA THR A 780 60.13 7.36 -1.48
C THR A 780 59.70 6.47 -2.65
N GLY A 781 58.48 5.90 -2.60
CA GLY A 781 57.95 5.01 -3.64
C GLY A 781 58.40 3.56 -3.54
N ALA A 782 59.16 3.18 -2.51
CA ALA A 782 59.62 1.81 -2.28
C ALA A 782 58.55 0.98 -1.57
N LEU A 783 58.52 -0.32 -1.87
CA LEU A 783 57.65 -1.28 -1.19
C LEU A 783 58.22 -1.60 0.19
N GLU A 784 57.37 -1.54 1.21
CA GLU A 784 57.74 -1.93 2.56
C GLU A 784 57.69 -3.45 2.71
N ASP A 785 58.76 -4.04 3.26
CA ASP A 785 58.84 -5.47 3.55
C ASP A 785 57.98 -5.78 4.80
N GLY A 786 56.76 -6.26 4.57
CA GLY A 786 55.85 -6.70 5.62
C GLY A 786 55.91 -8.21 5.88
N VAL A 787 55.95 -8.60 7.16
CA VAL A 787 55.75 -10.01 7.58
C VAL A 787 54.25 -10.30 7.59
N ASP A 788 53.79 -11.21 6.73
CA ASP A 788 52.36 -11.45 6.41
C ASP A 788 51.64 -12.32 7.46
N GLN A 789 51.59 -11.83 8.72
CA GLN A 789 50.83 -12.42 9.84
C GLN A 789 49.54 -11.64 10.15
N GLY A 790 48.89 -11.03 9.15
CA GLY A 790 47.59 -10.34 9.30
C GLY A 790 47.67 -8.86 9.73
N GLY A 791 48.82 -8.40 10.22
CA GLY A 791 49.03 -6.99 10.62
C GLY A 791 48.81 -5.96 9.50
N PRO A 792 49.36 -6.13 8.28
CA PRO A 792 49.21 -5.15 7.20
C PRO A 792 47.76 -4.92 6.75
N PHE A 793 46.92 -5.96 6.79
CA PHE A 793 45.50 -5.82 6.45
C PHE A 793 44.73 -5.04 7.53
N LYS A 794 45.00 -5.33 8.80
CA LYS A 794 44.42 -4.58 9.93
C LYS A 794 44.82 -3.11 9.87
N GLU A 795 46.09 -2.81 9.58
CA GLU A 795 46.58 -1.44 9.40
C GLU A 795 45.83 -0.71 8.29
N PHE A 796 45.74 -1.35 7.12
CA PHE A 796 45.03 -0.82 5.96
C PHE A 796 43.57 -0.47 6.26
N ILE A 797 42.82 -1.39 6.86
CA ILE A 797 41.42 -1.16 7.23
C ILE A 797 41.30 -0.03 8.24
N THR A 798 42.18 0.03 9.24
CA THR A 798 42.13 1.07 10.27
C THR A 798 42.38 2.46 9.68
N GLN A 799 43.40 2.60 8.80
CA GLN A 799 43.71 3.86 8.11
C GLN A 799 42.62 4.26 7.11
N LEU A 800 42.11 3.29 6.33
CA LEU A 800 41.03 3.50 5.36
C LEU A 800 39.76 4.02 6.04
N ILE A 801 39.40 3.44 7.18
CA ILE A 801 38.23 3.84 7.97
C ILE A 801 38.45 5.23 8.56
N ALA A 802 39.63 5.51 9.14
CA ALA A 802 39.95 6.83 9.67
C ALA A 802 39.86 7.93 8.60
N GLU A 803 40.42 7.70 7.40
CA GLU A 803 40.35 8.65 6.28
C GLU A 803 38.91 8.84 5.76
N ALA A 804 38.14 7.75 5.64
CA ALA A 804 36.80 7.79 5.07
C ALA A 804 35.73 8.42 5.97
N PHE A 805 35.88 8.28 7.29
CA PHE A 805 34.95 8.83 8.28
C PHE A 805 35.34 10.23 8.78
N ASP A 806 36.47 10.77 8.30
CA ASP A 806 36.81 12.16 8.55
C ASP A 806 35.76 13.08 7.89
N PRO A 807 35.10 13.97 8.67
CA PRO A 807 34.12 14.92 8.14
C PRO A 807 34.68 15.81 7.02
N SER A 808 35.99 16.08 7.03
CA SER A 808 36.65 16.89 5.99
C SER A 808 36.64 16.23 4.61
N TYR A 809 36.59 14.90 4.54
CA TYR A 809 36.46 14.17 3.28
C TYR A 809 35.05 14.28 2.67
N GLY A 810 34.04 14.55 3.52
CA GLY A 810 32.66 14.86 3.13
C GLY A 810 31.78 13.65 2.81
N LEU A 811 32.22 12.43 3.10
CA LEU A 811 31.38 11.23 3.00
C LEU A 811 30.45 11.08 4.22
N PHE A 812 30.96 11.20 5.43
CA PHE A 812 30.13 11.11 6.63
C PHE A 812 30.05 12.45 7.33
N ALA A 813 28.88 12.72 7.89
CA ALA A 813 28.65 13.85 8.78
C ALA A 813 28.61 13.34 10.22
N VAL A 814 28.80 14.28 11.15
CA VAL A 814 28.93 13.99 12.56
C VAL A 814 27.88 14.76 13.35
N THR A 815 27.20 14.07 14.26
CA THR A 815 26.20 14.67 15.16
C THR A 815 26.88 15.48 16.28
N LYS A 816 26.10 16.23 17.08
CA LYS A 816 26.62 16.94 18.27
C LYS A 816 27.36 16.02 19.25
N ASN A 817 27.02 14.73 19.27
CA ASN A 817 27.62 13.71 20.14
C ASN A 817 28.73 12.90 19.45
N SER A 818 29.32 13.43 18.37
CA SER A 818 30.38 12.75 17.62
C SER A 818 29.98 11.41 16.97
N LEU A 819 28.69 11.20 16.69
CA LEU A 819 28.20 9.99 16.02
C LEU A 819 28.15 10.17 14.50
N LEU A 820 28.53 9.15 13.74
CA LEU A 820 28.65 9.21 12.28
C LEU A 820 27.37 8.79 11.57
N TYR A 821 27.03 9.49 10.47
CA TYR A 821 25.96 9.13 9.56
C TYR A 821 26.27 9.60 8.12
N PRO A 822 25.68 8.99 7.07
CA PRO A 822 25.92 9.38 5.69
C PRO A 822 25.58 10.85 5.41
N ASN A 823 26.49 11.59 4.79
CA ASN A 823 26.26 12.98 4.41
C ASN A 823 25.36 13.05 3.15
N HIS A 824 24.21 13.72 3.26
CA HIS A 824 23.28 13.88 2.15
C HIS A 824 23.81 14.80 1.03
N GLN A 825 24.76 15.69 1.34
CA GLN A 825 25.36 16.60 0.37
C GLN A 825 26.44 15.94 -0.49
N ALA A 826 26.82 14.69 -0.19
CA ALA A 826 27.80 13.96 -0.98
C ALA A 826 27.30 13.75 -2.42
N THR A 827 28.13 14.10 -3.40
CA THR A 827 27.81 14.03 -4.84
C THR A 827 27.52 12.60 -5.31
N SER A 828 26.74 12.47 -6.38
CA SER A 828 26.43 11.17 -7.00
C SER A 828 27.66 10.35 -7.41
N THR A 829 28.77 11.03 -7.73
CA THR A 829 30.08 10.41 -8.05
C THR A 829 30.70 9.66 -6.87
N LYS A 830 30.34 10.00 -5.63
CA LYS A 830 30.85 9.35 -4.41
C LYS A 830 29.96 8.19 -3.90
N ILE A 831 28.84 7.88 -4.55
CA ILE A 831 27.92 6.80 -4.12
C ILE A 831 28.61 5.44 -4.09
N ALA A 832 29.49 5.15 -5.05
CA ALA A 832 30.20 3.88 -5.11
C ALA A 832 31.21 3.70 -3.95
N LEU A 833 31.76 4.81 -3.41
CA LEU A 833 32.62 4.77 -2.22
C LEU A 833 31.85 4.29 -0.99
N TYR A 834 30.58 4.70 -0.81
CA TYR A 834 29.76 4.19 0.29
C TYR A 834 29.61 2.67 0.23
N SER A 835 29.34 2.12 -0.96
CA SER A 835 29.24 0.67 -1.14
C SER A 835 30.56 -0.02 -0.82
N PHE A 836 31.68 0.54 -1.28
CA PHE A 836 33.00 0.02 -0.95
C PHE A 836 33.29 0.05 0.56
N LEU A 837 32.96 1.14 1.26
CA LEU A 837 33.13 1.24 2.71
C LEU A 837 32.28 0.24 3.48
N GLY A 838 31.03 0.04 3.05
CA GLY A 838 30.17 -1.01 3.59
C GLY A 838 30.83 -2.38 3.49
N LYS A 839 31.44 -2.71 2.33
CA LYS A 839 32.17 -3.98 2.14
C LYS A 839 33.39 -4.08 3.05
N MET A 840 34.17 -3.02 3.20
CA MET A 840 35.40 -3.02 4.02
C MET A 840 35.10 -3.18 5.51
N ILE A 841 34.06 -2.53 6.03
CA ILE A 841 33.65 -2.72 7.44
C ILE A 841 33.13 -4.14 7.65
N ALA A 842 32.29 -4.65 6.75
CA ALA A 842 31.82 -6.02 6.85
C ALA A 842 32.98 -7.03 6.77
N ARG A 843 34.03 -6.73 5.98
CA ARG A 843 35.25 -7.53 5.95
C ARG A 843 36.02 -7.46 7.27
N ALA A 844 36.12 -6.30 7.91
CA ALA A 844 36.74 -6.17 9.23
C ALA A 844 36.06 -7.07 10.26
N ILE A 845 34.73 -7.13 10.26
CA ILE A 845 33.95 -8.01 11.15
C ILE A 845 34.22 -9.49 10.87
N GLN A 846 34.30 -9.89 9.60
CA GLN A 846 34.63 -11.27 9.22
C GLN A 846 36.01 -11.71 9.73
N GLU A 847 36.98 -10.80 9.72
CA GLU A 847 38.36 -11.04 10.20
C GLU A 847 38.50 -10.88 11.72
N GLY A 848 37.40 -10.61 12.45
CA GLY A 848 37.44 -10.37 13.89
C GLY A 848 38.16 -9.08 14.30
N ILE A 849 38.31 -8.13 13.38
CA ILE A 849 38.94 -6.83 13.61
C ILE A 849 37.89 -5.86 14.16
N LEU A 850 38.11 -5.37 15.38
CA LEU A 850 37.26 -4.34 15.98
C LEU A 850 37.48 -2.99 15.28
N VAL A 851 36.37 -2.29 15.02
CA VAL A 851 36.37 -0.98 14.38
C VAL A 851 35.92 0.08 15.40
N ASP A 852 36.78 1.05 15.70
CA ASP A 852 36.50 2.18 16.61
C ASP A 852 35.66 3.26 15.90
N VAL A 853 34.45 2.90 15.47
CA VAL A 853 33.49 3.78 14.79
C VAL A 853 32.16 3.77 15.53
N GLN A 854 31.64 4.95 15.86
CA GLN A 854 30.32 5.09 16.48
C GLN A 854 29.32 5.65 15.48
N PHE A 855 28.33 4.86 15.12
CA PHE A 855 27.26 5.26 14.22
C PHE A 855 26.08 5.85 14.97
N ALA A 856 25.40 6.81 14.35
CA ALA A 856 24.14 7.31 14.88
C ALA A 856 23.09 6.19 14.92
N ARG A 857 22.27 6.18 15.98
CA ARG A 857 21.26 5.12 16.20
C ARG A 857 20.30 4.96 15.02
N PHE A 858 19.82 6.05 14.44
CA PHE A 858 18.94 6.00 13.26
C PHE A 858 19.60 5.32 12.05
N PHE A 859 20.92 5.45 11.90
CA PHE A 859 21.65 4.81 10.82
C PHE A 859 21.81 3.31 11.08
N LEU A 860 22.10 2.91 12.31
CA LEU A 860 22.12 1.50 12.73
C LEU A 860 20.76 0.81 12.59
N SER A 861 19.66 1.53 12.88
CA SER A 861 18.30 1.04 12.65
C SER A 861 18.11 0.68 11.17
N LYS A 862 18.57 1.52 10.24
CA LYS A 862 18.49 1.21 8.80
C LYS A 862 19.38 0.03 8.41
N MET A 863 20.60 -0.08 8.95
CA MET A 863 21.50 -1.21 8.69
C MET A 863 20.90 -2.55 9.12
N THR A 864 20.14 -2.57 10.21
CA THR A 864 19.42 -3.76 10.71
C THR A 864 18.06 -3.99 10.04
N GLY A 865 17.68 -3.17 9.05
CA GLY A 865 16.39 -3.26 8.35
C GLY A 865 15.19 -2.86 9.22
N ARG A 866 15.40 -2.05 10.26
CA ARG A 866 14.37 -1.60 11.20
C ARG A 866 13.88 -0.19 10.88
N ALA A 867 12.68 0.13 11.33
CA ALA A 867 12.09 1.46 11.19
C ALA A 867 12.84 2.49 12.05
N VAL A 868 12.78 3.75 11.63
CA VAL A 868 13.35 4.91 12.32
C VAL A 868 12.19 5.77 12.84
N PHE A 869 12.23 6.14 14.11
CA PHE A 869 11.15 6.86 14.80
C PHE A 869 11.28 8.38 14.68
N LEU A 870 10.19 9.10 14.96
CA LEU A 870 10.21 10.56 15.12
C LEU A 870 11.27 10.99 16.15
N GLU A 871 11.36 10.29 17.28
CA GLU A 871 12.30 10.65 18.35
C GLU A 871 13.75 10.28 18.03
N ASP A 872 14.01 9.55 16.94
CA ASP A 872 15.39 9.35 16.46
C ASP A 872 15.92 10.62 15.79
N LEU A 873 15.04 11.59 15.46
CA LEU A 873 15.42 12.91 14.97
C LEU A 873 16.29 13.66 15.97
N ILE A 874 16.17 13.40 17.28
CA ILE A 874 17.05 13.98 18.29
C ILE A 874 18.53 13.70 18.01
N GLY A 875 18.82 12.55 17.40
CA GLY A 875 20.16 12.14 17.02
C GLY A 875 20.68 12.87 15.79
N LEU A 876 19.81 13.44 14.96
CA LEU A 876 20.17 14.16 13.74
C LEU A 876 20.09 15.68 13.94
N ASP A 877 18.94 16.16 14.42
CA ASP A 877 18.59 17.56 14.59
C ASP A 877 17.61 17.74 15.77
N ASP A 878 18.17 18.00 16.95
CA ASP A 878 17.42 18.25 18.20
C ASP A 878 16.55 19.52 18.13
N GLU A 879 16.97 20.54 17.37
CA GLU A 879 16.22 21.79 17.25
C GLU A 879 14.97 21.59 16.39
N LEU A 880 15.11 20.89 15.26
CA LEU A 880 13.97 20.52 14.44
C LEU A 880 12.98 19.64 15.21
N LEU A 881 13.46 18.70 16.02
CA LEU A 881 12.58 17.90 16.87
C LEU A 881 11.78 18.78 17.84
N LYS A 882 12.42 19.76 18.50
CA LYS A 882 11.72 20.72 19.37
C LYS A 882 10.66 21.50 18.61
N ASN A 883 10.96 21.98 17.42
CA ASN A 883 10.01 22.72 16.58
C ASN A 883 8.82 21.85 16.18
N ILE A 884 9.06 20.59 15.79
CA ILE A 884 8.00 19.62 15.49
C ILE A 884 7.14 19.35 16.73
N MET A 885 7.75 19.20 17.91
CA MET A 885 7.02 18.99 19.16
C MET A 885 6.16 20.20 19.55
N ILE A 886 6.61 21.43 19.27
CA ILE A 886 5.81 22.65 19.44
C ILE A 886 4.58 22.60 18.54
N VAL A 887 4.74 22.28 17.25
CA VAL A 887 3.61 22.16 16.30
C VAL A 887 2.65 21.06 16.75
N LYS A 888 3.16 19.90 17.17
CA LYS A 888 2.35 18.78 17.67
C LYS A 888 1.50 19.17 18.89
N LYS A 889 2.08 19.94 19.83
CA LYS A 889 1.44 20.37 21.09
C LYS A 889 0.77 21.74 21.00
N TYR A 890 0.72 22.37 19.82
CA TYR A 890 0.15 23.69 19.66
C TYR A 890 -1.36 23.66 19.94
N GLU A 891 -1.80 24.47 20.92
CA GLU A 891 -3.20 24.55 21.37
C GLU A 891 -4.02 25.60 20.58
N GLY A 892 -3.35 26.55 19.91
CA GLY A 892 -4.00 27.52 19.02
C GLY A 892 -4.33 26.95 17.64
N ASN A 893 -4.83 27.79 16.73
CA ASN A 893 -5.07 27.39 15.35
C ASN A 893 -3.75 27.24 14.59
N VAL A 894 -3.34 26.01 14.27
CA VAL A 894 -2.07 25.74 13.56
C VAL A 894 -1.99 26.42 12.19
N GLU A 895 -3.13 26.71 11.56
CA GLU A 895 -3.15 27.40 10.27
C GLU A 895 -2.51 28.79 10.31
N ASP A 896 -2.50 29.44 11.48
CA ASP A 896 -1.88 30.76 11.70
C ASP A 896 -0.35 30.70 11.57
N LEU A 897 0.25 29.51 11.70
CA LEU A 897 1.68 29.29 11.52
C LEU A 897 2.12 29.30 10.03
N GLY A 898 1.17 29.27 9.09
CA GLY A 898 1.46 29.35 7.65
C GLY A 898 2.28 28.17 7.10
N LEU A 899 2.23 27.01 7.76
CA LEU A 899 2.98 25.83 7.38
C LEU A 899 2.34 25.09 6.20
N TYR A 900 3.18 24.52 5.35
CA TYR A 900 2.79 23.68 4.21
C TYR A 900 3.60 22.38 4.24
N PHE A 901 3.10 21.34 3.57
CA PHE A 901 3.83 20.09 3.36
C PHE A 901 4.96 20.24 2.32
N THR A 902 5.86 21.20 2.55
CA THR A 902 7.02 21.53 1.71
C THR A 902 8.24 21.77 2.58
N ILE A 903 9.43 21.48 2.04
CA ILE A 903 10.70 21.74 2.70
C ILE A 903 11.69 22.41 1.76
N ASP A 904 12.37 23.43 2.24
CA ASP A 904 13.41 24.13 1.49
C ASP A 904 14.78 23.51 1.79
N GLU A 905 15.49 23.12 0.73
CA GLU A 905 16.83 22.54 0.81
C GLU A 905 17.84 23.36 0.04
N GLU A 906 19.01 23.58 0.65
CA GLU A 906 20.14 24.17 -0.04
C GLU A 906 20.95 23.08 -0.75
N VAL A 907 20.92 23.10 -2.09
CA VAL A 907 21.67 22.18 -2.95
C VAL A 907 22.61 23.00 -3.82
N ASN A 908 23.92 22.83 -3.64
CA ASN A 908 24.97 23.57 -4.36
C ASN A 908 24.79 25.10 -4.27
N GLY A 909 24.41 25.63 -3.11
CA GLY A 909 24.19 27.07 -2.89
C GLY A 909 22.88 27.62 -3.45
N LYS A 910 21.96 26.76 -3.91
CA LYS A 910 20.61 27.15 -4.36
C LYS A 910 19.55 26.54 -3.45
N VAL A 911 18.58 27.33 -3.03
CA VAL A 911 17.42 26.87 -2.27
C VAL A 911 16.39 26.27 -3.24
N ILE A 912 16.05 25.00 -3.03
CA ILE A 912 15.06 24.24 -3.79
C ILE A 912 13.95 23.85 -2.82
N SER A 913 12.72 24.28 -3.10
CA SER A 913 11.55 23.86 -2.34
C SER A 913 11.04 22.51 -2.86
N LYS A 914 10.86 21.55 -1.96
CA LYS A 914 10.46 20.18 -2.29
C LYS A 914 9.20 19.81 -1.55
N ASP A 915 8.25 19.26 -2.29
CA ASP A 915 6.99 18.76 -1.75
C ASP A 915 7.20 17.41 -1.04
N ILE A 916 6.75 17.33 0.22
CA ILE A 916 6.78 16.11 1.03
C ILE A 916 5.42 15.38 1.04
N MET A 917 4.31 16.06 0.72
CA MET A 917 2.97 15.45 0.63
C MET A 917 1.93 16.33 -0.10
N GLY A 918 2.08 16.52 -1.42
CA GLY A 918 1.11 17.24 -2.25
C GLY A 918 1.00 18.76 -1.98
N GLY A 919 1.90 19.33 -1.17
CA GLY A 919 1.99 20.77 -0.89
C GLY A 919 0.78 21.36 -0.17
N SER A 920 -0.03 20.52 0.51
CA SER A 920 -1.22 20.98 1.22
C SER A 920 -0.86 21.88 2.42
N ARG A 921 -1.83 22.68 2.87
CA ARG A 921 -1.68 23.53 4.06
C ARG A 921 -1.78 22.67 5.32
N VAL A 922 -0.95 22.98 6.31
CA VAL A 922 -1.03 22.33 7.63
C VAL A 922 -2.17 22.96 8.42
N THR A 923 -3.04 22.11 8.96
CA THR A 923 -4.21 22.44 9.78
C THR A 923 -4.14 21.67 11.09
N ASP A 924 -5.01 21.98 12.05
CA ASP A 924 -5.08 21.21 13.31
C ASP A 924 -5.39 19.73 13.11
N ASP A 925 -6.07 19.39 12.02
CA ASP A 925 -6.43 18.02 11.69
C ASP A 925 -5.27 17.20 11.15
N ASN A 926 -4.31 17.84 10.47
CA ASN A 926 -3.20 17.15 9.81
C ASN A 926 -1.82 17.48 10.42
N LYS A 927 -1.73 18.26 11.50
CA LYS A 927 -0.46 18.65 12.14
C LYS A 927 0.41 17.49 12.61
N ILE A 928 -0.21 16.39 13.06
CA ILE A 928 0.51 15.17 13.46
C ILE A 928 1.09 14.46 12.21
N GLN A 929 0.33 14.45 11.12
CA GLN A 929 0.76 13.91 9.84
C GLN A 929 1.91 14.73 9.23
N TYR A 930 1.85 16.05 9.31
CA TYR A 930 2.94 16.96 8.93
C TYR A 930 4.23 16.64 9.71
N SER A 931 4.11 16.55 11.04
CA SER A 931 5.21 16.22 11.94
C SER A 931 5.91 14.91 11.55
N TYR A 932 5.12 13.88 11.24
CA TYR A 932 5.63 12.58 10.81
C TYR A 932 6.34 12.65 9.45
N CYS A 933 5.72 13.27 8.45
CA CYS A 933 6.28 13.29 7.10
C CYS A 933 7.55 14.14 7.00
N LEU A 934 7.64 15.22 7.79
CA LEU A 934 8.86 16.01 7.88
C LEU A 934 10.01 15.19 8.48
N ALA A 935 9.73 14.42 9.53
CA ALA A 935 10.71 13.52 10.15
C ALA A 935 11.11 12.37 9.23
N ASP A 936 10.17 11.71 8.55
CA ASP A 936 10.48 10.66 7.55
C ASP A 936 11.34 11.21 6.41
N TYR A 937 11.05 12.42 5.94
CA TYR A 937 11.83 13.04 4.88
C TYR A 937 13.29 13.23 5.31
N LYS A 938 13.53 13.87 6.46
CA LYS A 938 14.87 14.13 7.01
C LYS A 938 15.62 12.85 7.34
N LEU A 939 14.96 11.91 8.02
CA LEU A 939 15.61 10.70 8.49
C LEU A 939 15.79 9.69 7.36
N ASN A 940 14.80 9.48 6.49
CA ASN A 940 14.79 8.34 5.56
C ASN A 940 14.96 8.71 4.09
N GLN A 941 14.45 9.84 3.62
CA GLN A 941 14.47 10.19 2.19
C GLN A 941 15.71 11.00 1.78
N GLN A 942 16.17 11.93 2.63
CA GLN A 942 17.21 12.90 2.26
C GLN A 942 18.56 12.24 1.88
N ALA A 943 19.04 11.29 2.69
CA ALA A 943 20.30 10.56 2.46
C ALA A 943 20.08 9.12 1.93
N LYS A 944 18.95 8.89 1.23
CA LYS A 944 18.48 7.54 0.87
C LYS A 944 19.45 6.78 -0.02
N GLU A 945 20.01 7.44 -1.03
CA GLU A 945 20.90 6.80 -1.99
C GLU A 945 22.23 6.39 -1.35
N GLN A 946 22.82 7.28 -0.56
CA GLN A 946 24.07 7.07 0.17
C GLN A 946 23.92 5.95 1.20
N THR A 947 22.84 6.02 1.99
CA THR A 947 22.52 4.99 3.00
C THR A 947 22.33 3.63 2.33
N ARG A 948 21.57 3.57 1.23
CA ARG A 948 21.33 2.32 0.49
C ARG A 948 22.62 1.76 -0.10
N ALA A 949 23.48 2.59 -0.67
CA ALA A 949 24.74 2.14 -1.25
C ALA A 949 25.66 1.51 -0.19
N PHE A 950 25.79 2.15 0.97
CA PHE A 950 26.55 1.62 2.11
C PHE A 950 25.98 0.28 2.59
N ILE A 951 24.67 0.24 2.85
CA ILE A 951 23.98 -0.97 3.33
C ILE A 951 24.14 -2.11 2.31
N ASN A 952 23.97 -1.85 1.01
CA ASN A 952 24.13 -2.87 -0.03
C ASN A 952 25.56 -3.44 -0.05
N GLY A 953 26.58 -2.57 0.09
CA GLY A 953 27.97 -3.02 0.17
C GLY A 953 28.24 -3.87 1.41
N PHE A 954 27.70 -3.46 2.55
CA PHE A 954 27.80 -4.21 3.79
C PHE A 954 27.10 -5.58 3.69
N GLN A 955 25.88 -5.59 3.15
CA GLN A 955 25.04 -6.78 3.00
C GLN A 955 25.55 -7.79 1.96
N SER A 956 26.36 -7.34 0.99
CA SER A 956 26.98 -8.23 0.01
C SER A 956 28.06 -9.13 0.64
N MET A 957 28.64 -8.67 1.75
CA MET A 957 29.62 -9.41 2.54
C MET A 957 28.94 -10.22 3.66
N ILE A 958 28.07 -9.60 4.44
CA ILE A 958 27.33 -10.23 5.55
C ILE A 958 25.83 -10.20 5.28
N PRO A 959 25.15 -11.36 5.10
CA PRO A 959 23.73 -11.41 4.79
C PRO A 959 22.84 -10.63 5.77
N GLU A 960 21.81 -9.96 5.25
CA GLU A 960 20.88 -9.14 6.05
C GLU A 960 20.23 -9.93 7.20
N ASN A 961 19.87 -11.20 6.97
CA ASN A 961 19.24 -12.05 7.99
C ASN A 961 20.13 -12.23 9.23
N TRP A 962 21.46 -12.20 9.08
CA TRP A 962 22.39 -12.31 10.20
C TRP A 962 22.43 -11.02 11.01
N LEU A 963 22.31 -9.87 10.34
CA LEU A 963 22.30 -8.55 10.98
C LEU A 963 20.99 -8.28 11.72
N ARG A 964 19.87 -8.73 11.14
CA ARG A 964 18.53 -8.64 11.76
C ARG A 964 18.46 -9.34 13.12
N MET A 965 19.37 -10.28 13.40
CA MET A 965 19.47 -10.90 14.71
C MET A 965 19.72 -9.88 15.81
N PHE A 966 20.36 -8.75 15.53
CA PHE A 966 20.77 -7.76 16.52
C PHE A 966 19.86 -6.53 16.53
N SER A 967 19.64 -5.95 17.72
CA SER A 967 19.09 -4.59 17.85
C SER A 967 20.12 -3.52 17.44
N PRO A 968 19.71 -2.27 17.16
CA PRO A 968 20.67 -1.24 16.76
C PRO A 968 21.82 -1.03 17.78
N PRO A 969 21.55 -0.96 19.11
CA PRO A 969 22.63 -0.93 20.11
C PRO A 969 23.49 -2.20 20.15
N GLU A 970 22.88 -3.38 19.95
CA GLU A 970 23.62 -4.64 19.88
C GLU A 970 24.52 -4.70 18.65
N LEU A 971 24.09 -4.20 17.49
CA LEU A 971 24.92 -4.13 16.30
C LEU A 971 26.12 -3.20 16.51
N GLN A 972 25.92 -2.06 17.17
CA GLN A 972 27.03 -1.18 17.55
C GLN A 972 28.05 -1.90 18.45
N ARG A 973 27.58 -2.73 19.38
CA ARG A 973 28.43 -3.58 20.22
C ARG A 973 29.18 -4.63 19.39
N VAL A 974 28.55 -5.21 18.39
CA VAL A 974 29.20 -6.16 17.46
C VAL A 974 30.30 -5.50 16.65
N LEU A 975 30.10 -4.24 16.22
CA LEU A 975 31.07 -3.48 15.42
C LEU A 975 32.27 -3.01 16.25
N SER A 976 32.03 -2.47 17.44
CA SER A 976 33.04 -1.72 18.18
C SER A 976 33.43 -2.33 19.53
N GLY A 977 32.79 -3.41 19.97
CA GLY A 977 33.04 -4.01 21.29
C GLY A 977 32.15 -3.45 22.40
N GLU A 978 32.50 -3.74 23.65
CA GLU A 978 31.70 -3.46 24.85
C GLU A 978 32.13 -2.20 25.61
N ASP A 979 31.18 -1.37 26.05
CA ASP A 979 31.41 -0.20 26.92
C ASP A 979 31.24 -0.58 28.40
N ILE A 980 31.90 -1.65 28.84
CA ILE A 980 31.82 -2.16 30.22
C ILE A 980 33.24 -2.41 30.75
N ASP A 981 33.43 -2.30 32.06
CA ASP A 981 34.68 -2.72 32.69
C ASP A 981 34.94 -4.20 32.39
N TRP A 982 36.20 -4.52 32.13
CA TRP A 982 36.63 -5.86 31.78
C TRP A 982 37.60 -6.39 32.81
N GLU A 983 37.54 -7.71 33.00
CA GLU A 983 38.39 -8.39 33.95
C GLU A 983 39.83 -8.47 33.41
N VAL A 984 40.78 -7.94 34.18
CA VAL A 984 42.21 -7.97 33.82
C VAL A 984 42.75 -9.40 33.72
N SER A 985 42.17 -10.32 34.50
CA SER A 985 42.45 -11.76 34.45
C SER A 985 42.17 -12.37 33.07
N ASP A 986 41.12 -11.92 32.38
CA ASP A 986 40.78 -12.42 31.04
C ASP A 986 41.81 -11.97 30.00
N LEU A 987 42.19 -10.68 30.01
CA LEU A 987 43.24 -10.16 29.14
C LEU A 987 44.56 -10.89 29.36
N ARG A 988 44.95 -11.07 30.63
CA ARG A 988 46.19 -11.78 31.00
C ARG A 988 46.21 -13.22 30.51
N LYS A 989 45.09 -13.93 30.64
CA LYS A 989 44.97 -15.34 30.22
C LYS A 989 45.23 -15.54 28.72
N TYR A 990 44.87 -14.56 27.90
CA TYR A 990 45.01 -14.61 26.44
C TYR A 990 46.14 -13.72 25.91
N THR A 991 47.03 -13.23 26.78
CA THR A 991 48.20 -12.45 26.37
C THR A 991 49.38 -13.34 25.97
N VAL A 992 50.01 -13.01 24.84
CA VAL A 992 51.23 -13.67 24.36
C VAL A 992 52.45 -12.85 24.74
N TYR A 993 53.51 -13.49 25.22
CA TYR A 993 54.75 -12.81 25.62
C TYR A 993 55.90 -13.16 24.67
N HIS A 994 56.70 -12.14 24.30
CA HIS A 994 57.85 -12.28 23.42
C HIS A 994 59.07 -11.48 23.93
N GLY A 995 60.23 -11.71 23.32
CA GLY A 995 61.46 -10.97 23.65
C GLY A 995 62.07 -11.32 25.00
N GLY A 996 61.70 -12.45 25.62
CA GLY A 996 62.19 -12.87 26.94
C GLY A 996 61.22 -12.61 28.09
N TYR A 997 60.10 -11.94 27.86
CA TYR A 997 59.01 -11.88 28.83
C TYR A 997 58.21 -13.19 28.90
N PHE A 998 57.69 -13.46 30.08
CA PHE A 998 56.74 -14.52 30.41
C PHE A 998 55.92 -14.06 31.62
N ASP A 999 54.81 -14.74 31.91
CA ASP A 999 53.79 -14.29 32.86
C ASP A 999 54.32 -13.96 34.28
N GLN A 1000 55.37 -14.65 34.74
CA GLN A 1000 55.96 -14.48 36.07
C GLN A 1000 57.11 -13.46 36.13
N HIS A 1001 57.52 -12.88 34.99
CA HIS A 1001 58.58 -11.87 34.95
C HIS A 1001 58.20 -10.63 35.80
N ILE A 1002 59.16 -10.04 36.53
CA ILE A 1002 58.89 -8.99 37.51
C ILE A 1002 58.18 -7.77 36.89
N SER A 1003 58.62 -7.33 35.71
CA SER A 1003 57.99 -6.24 34.97
C SER A 1003 56.58 -6.60 34.50
N ILE A 1004 56.32 -7.86 34.13
CA ILE A 1004 54.98 -8.31 33.73
C ILE A 1004 54.03 -8.36 34.93
N ARG A 1005 54.50 -8.84 36.09
CA ARG A 1005 53.73 -8.78 37.34
C ARG A 1005 53.40 -7.34 37.75
N HIS A 1006 54.35 -6.42 37.59
CA HIS A 1006 54.10 -5.00 37.81
C HIS A 1006 53.09 -4.44 36.81
N PHE A 1007 53.17 -4.83 35.53
CA PHE A 1007 52.23 -4.38 34.49
C PHE A 1007 50.80 -4.76 34.84
N TRP A 1008 50.55 -6.03 35.15
CA TRP A 1008 49.20 -6.49 35.53
C TRP A 1008 48.70 -5.82 36.80
N SER A 1009 49.55 -5.70 37.82
CA SER A 1009 49.18 -5.03 39.07
C SER A 1009 48.89 -3.54 38.88
N VAL A 1010 49.60 -2.85 37.97
CA VAL A 1010 49.32 -1.46 37.61
C VAL A 1010 47.99 -1.35 36.86
N LEU A 1011 47.71 -2.30 35.96
CA LEU A 1011 46.48 -2.33 35.17
C LEU A 1011 45.24 -2.63 36.03
N GLU A 1012 45.36 -3.47 37.07
CA GLU A 1012 44.31 -3.69 38.07
C GLU A 1012 43.97 -2.41 38.86
N GLU A 1013 44.95 -1.53 39.08
CA GLU A 1013 44.75 -0.22 39.73
C GLU A 1013 44.24 0.88 38.79
N MET A 1014 44.16 0.64 37.48
CA MET A 1014 43.69 1.63 36.51
C MET A 1014 42.17 1.78 36.55
N ASN A 1015 41.70 3.02 36.37
CA ASN A 1015 40.27 3.27 36.16
C ASN A 1015 39.86 2.87 34.73
N LEU A 1016 38.55 2.85 34.48
CA LEU A 1016 37.97 2.55 33.16
C LEU A 1016 38.57 3.38 32.02
N LYS A 1017 38.79 4.68 32.24
CA LYS A 1017 39.33 5.59 31.24
C LYS A 1017 40.76 5.23 30.84
N ASP A 1018 41.62 4.94 31.82
CA ASP A 1018 43.01 4.53 31.63
C ASP A 1018 43.07 3.13 30.98
N LYS A 1019 42.20 2.18 31.38
CA LYS A 1019 42.08 0.87 30.74
C LYS A 1019 41.68 0.98 29.27
N SER A 1020 40.69 1.82 28.95
CA SER A 1020 40.28 2.09 27.57
C SER A 1020 41.37 2.79 26.77
N ALA A 1021 42.12 3.72 27.37
CA ALA A 1021 43.27 4.37 26.74
C ALA A 1021 44.38 3.36 26.44
N LEU A 1022 44.67 2.43 27.35
CA LEU A 1022 45.62 1.34 27.09
C LEU A 1022 45.17 0.44 25.95
N LEU A 1023 43.89 0.01 25.95
CA LEU A 1023 43.37 -0.80 24.85
C LEU A 1023 43.47 -0.06 23.51
N LYS A 1024 43.13 1.24 23.48
CA LYS A 1024 43.27 2.05 22.27
C LYS A 1024 44.73 2.18 21.85
N PHE A 1025 45.63 2.41 22.81
CA PHE A 1025 47.05 2.52 22.59
C PHE A 1025 47.64 1.25 21.97
N VAL A 1026 47.20 0.05 22.40
CA VAL A 1026 47.75 -1.22 21.92
C VAL A 1026 46.98 -1.80 20.73
N THR A 1027 45.67 -1.55 20.62
CA THR A 1027 44.80 -2.27 19.65
C THR A 1027 44.14 -1.39 18.61
N SER A 1028 44.28 -0.07 18.72
CA SER A 1028 43.50 0.96 18.02
C SER A 1028 42.00 0.99 18.35
N CYS A 1029 41.54 0.17 19.29
CA CYS A 1029 40.16 0.17 19.78
C CYS A 1029 40.13 0.42 21.29
N SER A 1030 39.26 1.32 21.76
CA SER A 1030 39.15 1.63 23.20
C SER A 1030 38.31 0.62 23.99
N LYS A 1031 37.73 -0.37 23.31
CA LYS A 1031 36.75 -1.31 23.86
C LYS A 1031 37.22 -2.77 23.69
N PRO A 1032 36.97 -3.64 24.67
CA PRO A 1032 37.27 -5.07 24.53
C PRO A 1032 36.36 -5.75 23.50
N PRO A 1033 36.82 -6.85 22.88
CA PRO A 1033 35.98 -7.68 22.02
C PRO A 1033 34.86 -8.36 22.83
N LEU A 1034 33.70 -8.55 22.20
CA LEU A 1034 32.56 -9.19 22.84
C LEU A 1034 32.89 -10.62 23.30
N GLY A 1035 32.50 -11.00 24.51
CA GLY A 1035 32.75 -12.35 25.02
C GLY A 1035 34.21 -12.65 25.39
N GLY A 1036 35.04 -11.61 25.56
CA GLY A 1036 36.38 -11.71 26.15
C GLY A 1036 37.54 -11.68 25.14
N PHE A 1037 38.75 -11.48 25.66
CA PHE A 1037 39.98 -11.26 24.89
C PHE A 1037 40.46 -12.49 24.10
N LYS A 1038 39.86 -13.66 24.33
CA LYS A 1038 40.03 -14.84 23.46
C LYS A 1038 39.74 -14.53 21.98
N TYR A 1039 38.81 -13.61 21.72
CA TYR A 1039 38.38 -13.24 20.37
C TYR A 1039 39.13 -12.02 19.81
N LEU A 1040 40.16 -11.52 20.51
CA LEU A 1040 40.99 -10.43 20.00
C LEU A 1040 41.91 -10.99 18.90
N GLN A 1041 41.77 -10.46 17.69
CA GLN A 1041 42.66 -10.79 16.58
C GLN A 1041 43.43 -9.56 16.08
N PRO A 1042 44.76 -9.63 15.94
CA PRO A 1042 45.68 -10.65 16.52
C PRO A 1042 45.64 -10.67 18.07
N PRO A 1043 46.18 -11.69 18.76
CA PRO A 1043 46.17 -11.72 20.23
C PRO A 1043 46.97 -10.56 20.84
N PHE A 1044 46.58 -10.12 22.05
CA PHE A 1044 47.31 -9.09 22.77
C PHE A 1044 48.72 -9.61 23.09
N THR A 1045 49.74 -8.86 22.67
CA THR A 1045 51.13 -9.34 22.74
C THR A 1045 52.00 -8.33 23.49
N ILE A 1046 52.84 -8.79 24.42
CA ILE A 1046 53.82 -7.94 25.10
C ILE A 1046 55.23 -8.39 24.73
N HIS A 1047 56.03 -7.47 24.21
CA HIS A 1047 57.42 -7.71 23.81
C HIS A 1047 58.38 -6.87 24.63
N MET A 1048 59.43 -7.50 25.14
CA MET A 1048 60.49 -6.80 25.88
C MET A 1048 61.36 -5.99 24.92
N ILE A 1049 61.57 -4.71 25.23
CA ILE A 1049 62.61 -3.90 24.60
C ILE A 1049 63.81 -3.84 25.55
N SER A 1050 65.00 -4.20 25.06
CA SER A 1050 66.27 -3.98 25.76
C SER A 1050 66.71 -2.52 25.63
N ASP A 1051 67.25 -1.94 26.71
CA ASP A 1051 67.95 -0.66 26.66
C ASP A 1051 69.28 -0.88 25.93
N GLU A 1052 69.31 -0.71 24.60
CA GLU A 1052 70.57 -0.61 23.87
C GLU A 1052 71.16 0.79 24.09
N SER A 1053 71.93 0.91 25.18
CA SER A 1053 72.90 1.98 25.36
C SER A 1053 74.30 1.42 25.62
N ASP A 1054 74.69 0.31 24.96
CA ASP A 1054 76.05 -0.27 25.03
C ASP A 1054 76.35 -1.28 23.89
N SER A 1055 76.07 -0.93 22.62
CA SER A 1055 76.40 -1.77 21.47
C SER A 1055 77.34 -1.08 20.47
N ASN A 1056 78.53 -0.71 20.94
CA ASN A 1056 79.71 -0.53 20.07
C ASN A 1056 80.93 -1.22 20.67
N GLN A 1057 80.87 -2.55 20.84
CA GLN A 1057 82.09 -3.36 20.80
C GLN A 1057 81.82 -4.82 20.45
N SER A 1058 82.70 -5.32 19.59
CA SER A 1058 82.69 -6.63 18.98
C SER A 1058 82.83 -7.76 20.00
N ARG A 1059 82.19 -8.88 19.68
CA ARG A 1059 82.16 -10.15 20.43
C ARG A 1059 83.56 -10.60 20.88
N SER A 1060 83.80 -10.74 22.19
CA SER A 1060 84.71 -11.76 22.76
C SER A 1060 84.76 -11.74 24.31
N ARG A 1061 84.51 -12.92 24.90
CA ARG A 1061 85.04 -13.46 26.19
C ARG A 1061 84.54 -12.94 27.55
N LEU A 1062 83.79 -13.84 28.20
CA LEU A 1062 83.97 -14.37 29.58
C LEU A 1062 84.00 -13.40 30.78
N ALA A 1063 82.89 -13.42 31.51
CA ALA A 1063 82.79 -13.67 32.96
C ALA A 1063 83.92 -13.21 33.91
N VAL A 1064 84.16 -11.90 34.09
CA VAL A 1064 84.66 -11.34 35.39
C VAL A 1064 84.28 -9.85 35.55
N ARG A 1065 83.01 -9.45 35.37
CA ARG A 1065 82.60 -8.05 35.68
C ARG A 1065 81.30 -7.89 36.47
N SER A 1066 80.68 -9.01 36.86
CA SER A 1066 79.46 -9.06 37.67
C SER A 1066 79.65 -8.71 39.16
N LEU A 1067 80.85 -8.34 39.60
CA LEU A 1067 81.19 -8.18 41.03
C LEU A 1067 81.68 -6.79 41.43
N LEU A 1068 81.73 -5.80 40.54
CA LEU A 1068 82.24 -4.45 40.85
C LEU A 1068 81.29 -3.29 40.54
N SER A 1069 80.04 -3.54 40.11
CA SER A 1069 79.04 -2.46 39.88
C SER A 1069 78.09 -2.21 41.05
N SER A 1070 78.30 -2.85 42.20
CA SER A 1070 77.42 -2.76 43.38
C SER A 1070 77.60 -1.50 44.24
N ILE A 1071 78.46 -0.54 43.85
CA ILE A 1071 78.74 0.65 44.66
C ILE A 1071 78.72 1.88 43.74
N GLY A 1072 77.57 2.55 43.69
CA GLY A 1072 77.39 3.78 42.94
C GLY A 1072 75.93 4.21 42.85
N HIS A 1073 75.43 4.91 43.87
CA HIS A 1073 74.19 5.67 43.77
C HIS A 1073 74.35 6.77 42.71
N SER A 1074 73.83 6.54 41.50
CA SER A 1074 73.71 7.58 40.48
C SER A 1074 72.25 7.87 40.17
N LYS A 1075 71.85 9.13 40.40
CA LYS A 1075 70.56 9.75 40.08
C LYS A 1075 70.36 9.92 38.56
N SER A 1076 70.47 8.86 37.77
CA SER A 1076 70.24 8.90 36.30
C SER A 1076 69.08 8.02 35.80
N ALA A 1077 68.31 7.39 36.70
CA ALA A 1077 67.30 6.38 36.35
C ALA A 1077 65.98 6.90 35.72
N LEU A 1078 65.84 8.21 35.45
CA LEU A 1078 64.63 8.79 34.84
C LEU A 1078 64.64 8.77 33.28
N LYS A 1079 65.76 8.41 32.65
CA LYS A 1079 65.93 8.30 31.19
C LYS A 1079 65.56 6.91 30.62
N GLY A 1080 64.57 6.22 31.19
CA GLY A 1080 64.02 5.00 30.58
C GLY A 1080 63.14 5.34 29.36
N ARG A 1081 63.32 4.62 28.26
CA ARG A 1081 62.47 4.66 27.04
C ARG A 1081 61.00 4.51 27.41
N LEU A 1082 60.08 5.18 26.72
CA LEU A 1082 58.63 5.00 26.96
C LEU A 1082 58.13 3.67 26.37
N PRO A 1083 57.05 3.08 26.91
CA PRO A 1083 56.34 2.01 26.22
C PRO A 1083 55.86 2.52 24.86
N THR A 1084 56.00 1.70 23.84
CA THR A 1084 55.50 1.98 22.48
C THR A 1084 54.58 0.84 22.06
N SER A 1085 53.78 1.06 21.02
CA SER A 1085 52.87 0.04 20.52
C SER A 1085 53.00 -0.15 19.01
N SER A 1086 52.52 -1.28 18.54
CA SER A 1086 52.29 -1.54 17.12
C SER A 1086 50.89 -2.13 17.00
N THR A 1087 49.93 -1.23 16.79
CA THR A 1087 48.50 -1.54 16.89
C THR A 1087 48.00 -2.53 15.85
N CYS A 1088 48.69 -2.61 14.71
CA CYS A 1088 48.48 -3.60 13.66
C CYS A 1088 48.65 -5.03 14.16
N PHE A 1089 49.51 -5.25 15.17
CA PHE A 1089 49.81 -6.56 15.76
C PHE A 1089 49.29 -6.72 17.18
N ASN A 1090 48.50 -5.76 17.69
CA ASN A 1090 48.11 -5.71 19.11
C ASN A 1090 49.30 -5.85 20.06
N LEU A 1091 50.42 -5.22 19.68
CA LEU A 1091 51.72 -5.39 20.32
C LEU A 1091 52.04 -4.20 21.22
N LEU A 1092 52.24 -4.47 22.51
CA LEU A 1092 52.83 -3.53 23.46
C LEU A 1092 54.33 -3.84 23.58
N LYS A 1093 55.16 -2.91 23.14
CA LYS A 1093 56.61 -2.98 23.34
C LYS A 1093 56.93 -2.31 24.68
N LEU A 1094 57.26 -3.12 25.68
CA LEU A 1094 57.39 -2.71 27.07
C LEU A 1094 58.85 -2.83 27.55
N PRO A 1095 59.52 -1.72 27.90
CA PRO A 1095 60.85 -1.74 28.53
C PRO A 1095 60.84 -2.49 29.87
N SER A 1096 61.99 -3.06 30.25
CA SER A 1096 62.13 -3.85 31.49
C SER A 1096 62.22 -2.94 32.72
N TYR A 1097 61.10 -2.33 33.10
CA TYR A 1097 61.03 -1.53 34.31
C TYR A 1097 61.14 -2.42 35.54
N SER A 1098 62.15 -2.16 36.37
CA SER A 1098 62.40 -2.87 37.63
C SER A 1098 61.52 -2.40 38.79
N GLN A 1099 60.97 -1.18 38.70
CA GLN A 1099 60.14 -0.57 39.75
C GLN A 1099 58.71 -0.29 39.25
N LYS A 1100 57.70 -0.79 40.00
CA LYS A 1100 56.28 -0.52 39.77
C LYS A 1100 55.90 0.97 39.59
N PRO A 1101 56.37 1.94 40.43
CA PRO A 1101 55.99 3.34 40.25
C PRO A 1101 56.48 3.92 38.92
N VAL A 1102 57.70 3.59 38.49
CA VAL A 1102 58.26 4.03 37.21
C VAL A 1102 57.43 3.49 36.05
N MET A 1103 57.05 2.22 36.09
CA MET A 1103 56.16 1.62 35.08
C MET A 1103 54.81 2.33 35.02
N LYS A 1104 54.19 2.59 36.18
CA LYS A 1104 52.88 3.26 36.26
C LYS A 1104 52.92 4.65 35.64
N GLU A 1105 53.92 5.44 35.99
CA GLU A 1105 54.11 6.79 35.46
C GLU A 1105 54.34 6.78 33.94
N LYS A 1106 55.30 5.97 33.46
CA LYS A 1106 55.67 5.90 32.05
C LYS A 1106 54.54 5.33 31.18
N LEU A 1107 53.82 4.31 31.67
CA LEU A 1107 52.67 3.73 30.98
C LEU A 1107 51.50 4.70 30.90
N LYS A 1108 51.15 5.37 32.01
CA LYS A 1108 50.09 6.39 32.01
C LYS A 1108 50.44 7.57 31.11
N TYR A 1109 51.70 7.98 31.08
CA TYR A 1109 52.16 9.02 30.15
C TYR A 1109 51.98 8.56 28.70
N ALA A 1110 52.47 7.38 28.33
CA ALA A 1110 52.40 6.88 26.96
C ALA A 1110 50.96 6.74 26.44
N ILE A 1111 50.06 6.14 27.21
CA ILE A 1111 48.66 5.92 26.77
C ILE A 1111 47.84 7.21 26.65
N ASN A 1112 48.24 8.30 27.33
CA ASN A 1112 47.53 9.58 27.32
C ASN A 1112 48.18 10.62 26.38
N SER A 1113 49.36 10.35 25.82
CA SER A 1113 50.11 11.34 25.03
C SER A 1113 49.65 11.50 23.58
N ASN A 1114 48.60 10.79 23.14
CA ASN A 1114 48.08 10.81 21.75
C ASN A 1114 49.13 10.60 20.62
N ALA A 1115 50.36 10.18 20.95
CA ALA A 1115 51.44 9.95 20.00
C ALA A 1115 51.38 8.51 19.47
N GLY A 1116 50.83 8.35 18.26
CA GLY A 1116 50.57 7.04 17.63
C GLY A 1116 51.75 6.42 16.89
N PHE A 1117 52.85 7.14 16.65
CA PHE A 1117 54.03 6.60 15.98
C PHE A 1117 55.30 7.22 16.57
N GLU A 1118 56.30 6.36 16.77
CA GLU A 1118 57.67 6.58 17.29
C GLU A 1118 58.06 8.03 17.63
N LEU A 1119 57.88 8.41 18.90
CA LEU A 1119 58.82 9.35 19.52
C LEU A 1119 60.04 8.52 19.95
N ALA A 1120 61.02 8.45 19.05
CA ALA A 1120 62.37 8.00 19.36
C ALA A 1120 63.08 9.02 20.26
#